data_AF-A0A7S9RSB0-F1
#
_entry.id   AF-A0A7S9RSB0-F1
#
_cell.length_a   1.000
_cell.length_b   1.000
_cell.length_c   1.000
_cell.angle_alpha   90.00
_cell.angle_beta   90.00
_cell.angle_gamma   90.00
#
_symmetry.space_group_name_H-M   'P 1'
#
loop_
_entity.id
_entity.type
_entity.pdbx_description
1 polymer ?
#
loop_
_entity_poly.entity_id
_entity_poly.type
_entity_poly.pdbx_seq_one_letter_code
_entity_poly.pdbx_strand_id
1 'polypeptide(L)'
;MSNEIAVVKSISGEGAKAINNLGETRELHVGDIVYSGEKIVTDDANSKITIATTNGKEATLIGKDSLNLDQNLFGTENSGGKTIASIDDLQKAILSGKDLNALEETAAGGNAGGNASGDGVSLGEARFAEGGHYSNINENFRNLNDSGRNFEAPISSVSGYADGATGADVITPVVPVSVVSIRAGQDAREENAYSFGDSKYLTFDFSLNSALSVTPTTLNLNFSGVRGKDYDDGYYSLDGGLNWFMLTSDQIYLNDPNDIANLKVRYHVLNDYGQTPGYQNEGEMVKDLGADIAAGIKNFGDYRREVSLSITSDNSEILTTSTKSGIIDDDNNFFIDQDVEGINLDTKTGDETLVVAAKVKDSYIKEGYYGDNKLTLQGATLDNTFIETGEKDDILIKDSELKNGSRINAGIGEDHVVIDHSKITDSVIDVGTSDLYSDPLGLSKVQTINIVNNSLLTNARIYGPGIFGSMSGPGPIELNLEKGSDAVNLTVDSGRSKDIINIHSNITATSLGYSSMATQGGDDIINIDSGAKIENTTIYAQVGNDTININNATISHSYISTDGHAGISAIDKDTFNLSEVTIKNGAKLEGGLDTDTFNIENITVDQNGYGGDSFALNGDSGNDIFNIRGTIDGKFNDARVGYLSEVISGGDGDDTVNFEGGSVVNYSKIYGEWSGYIGNDTFNIKSGATLNNSMICGMDGNDTFNIKSGATLNDTQIYGDDYKNEWGATGNDIVNVEKGAVLNNVSIDGGSGEDTLIVRENNIDFSKVKNFEKLSLGGDVQSDGSIADSESANLRLSAANVKDILRDTGKTVLKIDGDSSDRLELDGFDEHSAVSAGGYTKYASLDGTISIEIKDEVVSSF
;
A
#
# COMPACT_ATOMS: atom_id res chain seq x y z
N MET A 1 -11.32 -40.92 35.25
CA MET A 1 -12.35 -39.87 35.14
C MET A 1 -12.27 -39.38 33.71
N SER A 2 -13.36 -39.43 32.96
CA SER A 2 -13.38 -39.02 31.55
C SER A 2 -13.29 -37.48 31.53
N ASN A 3 -12.20 -36.93 30.99
CA ASN A 3 -12.04 -35.47 30.89
C ASN A 3 -12.95 -34.96 29.77
N GLU A 4 -13.85 -34.05 30.11
CA GLU A 4 -14.68 -33.30 29.16
C GLU A 4 -13.78 -32.41 28.30
N ILE A 5 -13.92 -32.47 26.97
CA ILE A 5 -13.06 -31.70 26.04
C ILE A 5 -13.86 -30.64 25.29
N ALA A 6 -15.08 -30.97 24.83
CA ALA A 6 -15.88 -30.08 24.01
C ALA A 6 -17.37 -30.29 24.21
N VAL A 7 -18.17 -29.32 23.75
CA VAL A 7 -19.63 -29.36 23.71
C VAL A 7 -20.07 -29.23 22.25
N VAL A 8 -21.07 -30.02 21.86
CA VAL A 8 -21.67 -29.93 20.53
C VAL A 8 -22.48 -28.63 20.40
N LYS A 9 -22.10 -27.76 19.47
CA LYS A 9 -22.75 -26.47 19.21
C LYS A 9 -23.83 -26.56 18.14
N SER A 10 -23.61 -27.36 17.09
CA SER A 10 -24.60 -27.56 16.02
C SER A 10 -24.45 -28.94 15.39
N ILE A 11 -25.57 -29.50 14.93
CA ILE A 11 -25.64 -30.72 14.12
C ILE A 11 -26.67 -30.50 13.01
N SER A 12 -26.34 -30.88 11.78
CA SER A 12 -27.27 -30.95 10.65
C SER A 12 -27.01 -32.20 9.79
N GLY A 13 -28.01 -32.64 9.01
CA GLY A 13 -27.96 -33.87 8.21
C GLY A 13 -28.49 -35.09 8.99
N GLU A 14 -27.95 -36.28 8.71
CA GLU A 14 -28.36 -37.55 9.36
C GLU A 14 -27.74 -37.75 10.77
N GLY A 15 -27.05 -36.74 11.31
CA GLY A 15 -26.55 -36.71 12.68
C GLY A 15 -25.08 -37.13 12.82
N ALA A 16 -24.62 -37.23 14.07
CA ALA A 16 -23.26 -37.62 14.41
C ALA A 16 -23.27 -38.57 15.61
N LYS A 17 -22.25 -39.42 15.71
CA LYS A 17 -22.07 -40.39 16.80
C LYS A 17 -20.70 -40.23 17.43
N ALA A 18 -20.62 -40.43 18.74
CA ALA A 18 -19.35 -40.60 19.45
C ALA A 18 -19.11 -42.08 19.75
N ILE A 19 -17.90 -42.55 19.49
CA ILE A 19 -17.43 -43.92 19.77
C ILE A 19 -16.34 -43.82 20.82
N ASN A 20 -16.51 -44.44 21.98
CA ASN A 20 -15.50 -44.40 23.04
C ASN A 20 -14.35 -45.42 22.79
N ASN A 21 -13.32 -45.38 23.63
CA ASN A 21 -12.17 -46.30 23.57
C ASN A 21 -12.51 -47.80 23.73
N LEU A 22 -13.72 -48.14 24.16
CA LEU A 22 -14.23 -49.51 24.26
C LEU A 22 -15.04 -49.94 23.02
N GLY A 23 -15.20 -49.04 22.04
CA GLY A 23 -16.01 -49.26 20.84
C GLY A 23 -17.52 -49.07 21.05
N GLU A 24 -17.94 -48.53 22.20
CA GLU A 24 -19.35 -48.24 22.46
C GLU A 24 -19.76 -46.94 21.77
N THR A 25 -20.90 -46.96 21.07
CA THR A 25 -21.38 -45.84 20.26
C THR A 25 -22.58 -45.16 20.91
N ARG A 26 -22.60 -43.83 20.90
CA ARG A 26 -23.76 -43.00 21.28
C ARG A 26 -24.03 -41.93 20.23
N GLU A 27 -25.29 -41.61 19.99
CA GLU A 27 -25.65 -40.46 19.15
C GLU A 27 -25.39 -39.14 19.89
N LEU A 28 -25.00 -38.13 19.13
CA LEU A 28 -24.72 -36.78 19.60
C LEU A 28 -25.88 -35.85 19.26
N HIS A 29 -26.25 -35.01 20.22
CA HIS A 29 -27.20 -33.91 20.09
C HIS A 29 -26.53 -32.58 20.46
N VAL A 30 -27.13 -31.47 20.02
CA VAL A 30 -26.67 -30.13 20.42
C VAL A 30 -26.74 -29.99 21.94
N GLY A 31 -25.63 -29.54 22.54
CA GLY A 31 -25.44 -29.44 23.99
C GLY A 31 -24.76 -30.67 24.62
N ASP A 32 -24.58 -31.78 23.89
CA ASP A 32 -23.89 -32.95 24.42
C ASP A 32 -22.40 -32.65 24.64
N ILE A 33 -21.88 -33.18 25.75
CA ILE A 33 -20.45 -33.14 26.07
C ILE A 33 -19.76 -34.26 25.30
N VAL A 34 -18.59 -33.98 24.74
CA VAL A 34 -17.70 -34.95 24.10
C VAL A 34 -16.42 -35.09 24.93
N TYR A 35 -16.05 -36.34 25.18
CA TYR A 35 -15.00 -36.71 26.12
C TYR A 35 -13.69 -37.05 25.41
N SER A 36 -12.58 -36.89 26.14
CA SER A 36 -11.26 -37.33 25.71
C SER A 36 -11.21 -38.83 25.38
N GLY A 37 -10.68 -39.15 24.21
CA GLY A 37 -10.61 -40.50 23.67
C GLY A 37 -11.87 -40.96 22.93
N GLU A 38 -12.88 -40.10 22.77
CA GLU A 38 -14.00 -40.40 21.86
C GLU A 38 -13.63 -40.08 20.41
N LYS A 39 -14.13 -40.89 19.49
CA LYS A 39 -14.12 -40.67 18.05
C LYS A 39 -15.50 -40.21 17.59
N ILE A 40 -15.61 -38.98 17.08
CA ILE A 40 -16.83 -38.51 16.41
C ILE A 40 -16.88 -39.09 15.00
N VAL A 41 -18.03 -39.57 14.57
CA VAL A 41 -18.28 -40.09 13.23
C VAL A 41 -19.58 -39.50 12.69
N THR A 42 -19.56 -39.05 11.43
CA THR A 42 -20.73 -38.63 10.66
C THR A 42 -20.99 -39.62 9.53
N ASP A 43 -22.26 -39.96 9.30
CA ASP A 43 -22.62 -41.12 8.45
C ASP A 43 -23.00 -40.75 7.00
N ASP A 44 -23.24 -39.47 6.69
CA ASP A 44 -23.71 -39.00 5.36
C ASP A 44 -22.93 -37.79 4.81
N ALA A 45 -22.89 -37.64 3.48
CA ALA A 45 -22.21 -36.55 2.78
C ALA A 45 -22.76 -35.15 3.10
N ASN A 46 -23.99 -35.04 3.60
CA ASN A 46 -24.60 -33.78 4.02
C ASN A 46 -24.54 -33.56 5.54
N SER A 47 -23.92 -34.47 6.29
CA SER A 47 -23.80 -34.35 7.75
C SER A 47 -22.80 -33.26 8.11
N LYS A 48 -23.13 -32.45 9.11
CA LYS A 48 -22.24 -31.43 9.66
C LYS A 48 -22.39 -31.39 11.17
N ILE A 49 -21.28 -31.40 11.88
CA ILE A 49 -21.23 -31.23 13.33
C ILE A 49 -20.18 -30.20 13.69
N THR A 50 -20.55 -29.23 14.53
CA THR A 50 -19.62 -28.27 15.13
C THR A 50 -19.52 -28.53 16.62
N ILE A 51 -18.30 -28.67 17.13
CA ILE A 51 -17.99 -28.77 18.55
C ILE A 51 -17.19 -27.54 19.00
N ALA A 52 -17.42 -27.10 20.23
CA ALA A 52 -16.72 -25.99 20.86
C ALA A 52 -16.05 -26.47 22.14
N THR A 53 -14.76 -26.18 22.30
CA THR A 53 -14.00 -26.51 23.50
C THR A 53 -14.24 -25.50 24.62
N THR A 54 -13.82 -25.83 25.84
CA THR A 54 -13.98 -24.95 27.02
C THR A 54 -13.21 -23.64 26.93
N ASN A 55 -12.24 -23.51 26.01
CA ASN A 55 -11.48 -22.28 25.77
C ASN A 55 -12.03 -21.44 24.58
N GLY A 56 -13.18 -21.83 24.02
CA GLY A 56 -13.84 -21.09 22.94
C GLY A 56 -13.40 -21.46 21.52
N LYS A 57 -12.43 -22.38 21.34
CA LYS A 57 -12.05 -22.85 19.99
C LYS A 57 -13.07 -23.84 19.44
N GLU A 58 -13.44 -23.67 18.17
CA GLU A 58 -14.44 -24.50 17.47
C GLU A 58 -13.79 -25.40 16.41
N ALA A 59 -14.34 -26.60 16.24
CA ALA A 59 -14.00 -27.52 15.16
C ALA A 59 -15.28 -28.00 14.48
N THR A 60 -15.26 -28.08 13.15
CA THR A 60 -16.41 -28.50 12.34
C THR A 60 -16.04 -29.69 11.46
N LEU A 61 -16.80 -30.77 11.57
CA LEU A 61 -16.73 -31.93 10.67
C LEU A 61 -17.84 -31.81 9.62
N ILE A 62 -17.52 -32.04 8.35
CA ILE A 62 -18.45 -31.93 7.22
C ILE A 62 -18.34 -33.19 6.35
N GLY A 63 -19.49 -33.71 5.91
CA GLY A 63 -19.56 -34.90 5.09
C GLY A 63 -19.45 -36.18 5.91
N LYS A 64 -19.20 -37.30 5.22
CA LYS A 64 -19.04 -38.61 5.83
C LYS A 64 -17.59 -38.77 6.28
N ASP A 65 -17.31 -38.39 7.52
CA ASP A 65 -15.95 -38.31 8.05
C ASP A 65 -15.89 -38.70 9.55
N SER A 66 -14.69 -38.70 10.13
CA SER A 66 -14.49 -38.99 11.53
C SER A 66 -13.34 -38.23 12.18
N LEU A 67 -13.51 -37.83 13.43
CA LEU A 67 -12.54 -37.07 14.21
C LEU A 67 -12.22 -37.79 15.52
N ASN A 68 -10.94 -38.11 15.75
CA ASN A 68 -10.49 -38.60 17.04
C ASN A 68 -10.17 -37.42 17.96
N LEU A 69 -10.73 -37.41 19.17
CA LEU A 69 -10.48 -36.37 20.15
C LEU A 69 -9.46 -36.85 21.18
N ASP A 70 -8.22 -36.38 21.09
CA ASP A 70 -7.23 -36.51 22.15
C ASP A 70 -7.03 -35.18 22.88
N GLN A 71 -6.31 -35.20 24.01
CA GLN A 71 -6.05 -33.97 24.80
C GLN A 71 -5.14 -32.97 24.07
N ASN A 72 -4.52 -33.34 22.95
CA ASN A 72 -3.58 -32.51 22.20
C ASN A 72 -4.25 -31.75 21.05
N LEU A 73 -5.45 -32.13 20.63
CA LEU A 73 -6.16 -31.49 19.52
C LEU A 73 -6.48 -30.00 19.77
N PHE A 74 -6.55 -29.57 21.05
CA PHE A 74 -6.97 -28.21 21.43
C PHE A 74 -6.16 -27.56 22.57
N GLY A 75 -5.01 -28.12 22.97
CA GLY A 75 -4.24 -27.71 24.15
C GLY A 75 -2.84 -27.13 23.88
N THR A 76 -2.67 -25.85 24.24
CA THR A 76 -1.46 -25.08 24.66
C THR A 76 -0.11 -25.28 23.96
N GLU A 77 0.43 -24.15 23.49
CA GLU A 77 1.83 -23.82 23.22
C GLU A 77 2.86 -24.74 23.93
N ASN A 78 3.34 -25.77 23.22
CA ASN A 78 4.71 -26.28 23.35
C ASN A 78 5.04 -27.29 22.24
N SER A 79 5.99 -26.90 21.39
CA SER A 79 7.03 -27.71 20.74
C SER A 79 6.70 -29.17 20.36
N GLY A 80 6.29 -29.37 19.10
CA GLY A 80 6.66 -30.59 18.35
C GLY A 80 5.58 -31.66 18.09
N GLY A 81 4.29 -31.33 18.08
CA GLY A 81 3.24 -32.28 17.70
C GLY A 81 1.98 -31.60 17.16
N LYS A 82 1.40 -32.19 16.10
CA LYS A 82 0.30 -31.70 15.25
C LYS A 82 -0.77 -30.85 15.98
N THR A 83 -0.78 -29.55 15.70
CA THR A 83 -1.82 -28.59 16.06
C THR A 83 -2.74 -28.32 14.88
N ILE A 84 -4.05 -28.24 15.10
CA ILE A 84 -4.98 -27.65 14.12
C ILE A 84 -4.65 -26.16 14.07
N ALA A 85 -4.18 -25.67 12.92
CA ALA A 85 -3.94 -24.24 12.72
C ALA A 85 -5.28 -23.49 12.82
N SER A 86 -5.36 -22.45 13.65
CA SER A 86 -6.54 -21.58 13.65
C SER A 86 -6.55 -20.73 12.37
N ILE A 87 -7.72 -20.21 11.99
CA ILE A 87 -7.83 -19.27 10.86
C ILE A 87 -6.92 -18.06 11.08
N ASP A 88 -6.79 -17.58 12.32
CA ASP A 88 -5.90 -16.47 12.67
C ASP A 88 -4.42 -16.83 12.51
N ASP A 89 -4.03 -18.08 12.79
CA ASP A 89 -2.66 -18.55 12.59
C ASP A 89 -2.32 -18.76 11.11
N LEU A 90 -3.30 -19.21 10.31
CA LEU A 90 -3.19 -19.30 8.86
C LEU A 90 -3.10 -17.90 8.23
N GLN A 91 -3.94 -16.97 8.67
CA GLN A 91 -3.89 -15.58 8.24
C GLN A 91 -2.54 -14.96 8.62
N LYS A 92 -2.05 -15.14 9.85
CA LYS A 92 -0.72 -14.67 10.24
C LYS A 92 0.41 -15.34 9.46
N ALA A 93 0.32 -16.62 9.13
CA ALA A 93 1.33 -17.32 8.33
C ALA A 93 1.36 -16.82 6.88
N ILE A 94 0.18 -16.56 6.30
CA ILE A 94 0.02 -15.93 4.98
C ILE A 94 0.54 -14.50 4.99
N LEU A 95 0.13 -13.70 5.99
CA LEU A 95 0.57 -12.30 6.19
C LEU A 95 2.06 -12.18 6.52
N SER A 96 2.70 -13.23 7.03
CA SER A 96 4.14 -13.26 7.33
C SER A 96 4.98 -13.99 6.28
N GLY A 97 4.40 -14.37 5.14
CA GLY A 97 5.12 -15.00 4.03
C GLY A 97 5.74 -16.37 4.36
N LYS A 98 5.24 -17.07 5.39
CA LYS A 98 5.74 -18.41 5.73
C LYS A 98 5.34 -19.43 4.66
N ASP A 99 6.28 -20.31 4.31
CA ASP A 99 6.06 -21.44 3.40
C ASP A 99 4.87 -22.32 3.86
N LEU A 100 3.78 -22.25 3.09
CA LEU A 100 2.53 -22.97 3.36
C LEU A 100 2.70 -24.49 3.27
N ASN A 101 3.75 -24.97 2.61
CA ASN A 101 4.07 -26.40 2.54
C ASN A 101 4.47 -26.98 3.91
N ALA A 102 4.83 -26.13 4.88
CA ALA A 102 5.10 -26.54 6.26
C ALA A 102 3.83 -26.70 7.13
N LEU A 103 2.66 -26.29 6.62
CA LEU A 103 1.35 -26.40 7.30
C LEU A 103 0.49 -27.56 6.77
N GLU A 104 0.92 -28.23 5.71
CA GLU A 104 0.18 -29.34 5.12
C GLU A 104 0.60 -30.67 5.77
N GLU A 105 0.01 -31.00 6.93
CA GLU A 105 0.05 -32.40 7.40
C GLU A 105 -1.17 -32.85 8.22
N THR A 106 -2.40 -32.52 7.79
CA THR A 106 -3.63 -33.23 8.23
C THR A 106 -4.76 -33.28 7.20
N ALA A 107 -4.52 -33.13 5.89
CA ALA A 107 -5.55 -33.34 4.85
C ALA A 107 -5.46 -34.71 4.13
N ALA A 108 -4.34 -35.42 4.26
CA ALA A 108 -4.19 -36.80 3.80
C ALA A 108 -3.44 -37.61 4.87
N GLY A 109 -4.00 -38.75 5.25
CA GLY A 109 -3.51 -39.59 6.35
C GLY A 109 -2.00 -39.78 6.36
N GLY A 110 -1.44 -39.66 7.56
CA GLY A 110 0.00 -39.69 7.81
C GLY A 110 0.71 -40.95 7.31
N ASN A 111 2.02 -40.76 7.17
CA ASN A 111 3.03 -41.71 6.73
C ASN A 111 3.09 -42.98 7.61
N ALA A 112 2.31 -44.03 7.28
CA ALA A 112 2.61 -45.44 7.58
C ALA A 112 1.57 -46.42 7.00
N GLY A 113 1.93 -47.10 5.90
CA GLY A 113 1.73 -48.54 5.72
C GLY A 113 0.31 -49.13 5.53
N GLY A 114 0.01 -49.51 4.29
CA GLY A 114 -0.47 -50.86 3.97
C GLY A 114 -1.99 -51.12 4.00
N ASN A 115 -2.53 -51.42 2.81
CA ASN A 115 -3.77 -52.14 2.53
C ASN A 115 -5.09 -51.52 3.02
N ALA A 116 -5.78 -50.79 2.14
CA ALA A 116 -7.22 -50.92 1.95
C ALA A 116 -7.63 -50.46 0.54
N SER A 117 -8.32 -51.35 -0.16
CA SER A 117 -8.89 -51.19 -1.50
C SER A 117 -10.09 -50.23 -1.52
N GLY A 118 -10.17 -49.36 -2.52
CA GLY A 118 -11.42 -48.70 -2.92
C GLY A 118 -11.23 -47.31 -3.53
N ASP A 119 -11.15 -47.25 -4.85
CA ASP A 119 -11.51 -46.14 -5.75
C ASP A 119 -11.32 -44.70 -5.24
N GLY A 120 -10.06 -44.33 -5.00
CA GLY A 120 -9.62 -42.93 -4.88
C GLY A 120 -8.44 -42.68 -5.81
N VAL A 121 -8.60 -41.79 -6.79
CA VAL A 121 -7.51 -41.28 -7.64
C VAL A 121 -6.55 -40.46 -6.79
N SER A 122 -5.31 -40.93 -6.66
CA SER A 122 -4.21 -40.24 -5.98
C SER A 122 -3.37 -39.47 -7.01
N LEU A 123 -3.20 -38.16 -6.84
CA LEU A 123 -2.31 -37.32 -7.63
C LEU A 123 -0.88 -37.36 -7.06
N GLY A 124 -0.27 -38.54 -7.01
CA GLY A 124 1.13 -38.73 -6.62
C GLY A 124 2.02 -38.94 -7.85
N GLU A 125 2.91 -37.97 -8.10
CA GLU A 125 4.07 -37.99 -9.00
C GLU A 125 4.01 -38.88 -10.26
N ALA A 126 3.53 -38.31 -11.37
CA ALA A 126 3.92 -38.79 -12.69
C ALA A 126 5.33 -38.26 -13.04
N ARG A 127 6.38 -39.00 -12.66
CA ARG A 127 7.71 -38.82 -13.27
C ARG A 127 7.68 -39.49 -14.65
N PHE A 128 7.63 -38.71 -15.72
CA PHE A 128 7.97 -39.22 -17.04
C PHE A 128 9.49 -39.35 -17.12
N ALA A 129 9.97 -40.59 -17.20
CA ALA A 129 11.40 -40.84 -17.40
C ALA A 129 11.85 -40.51 -18.84
N GLU A 130 10.94 -40.40 -19.81
CA GLU A 130 11.21 -39.85 -21.16
C GLU A 130 9.91 -39.26 -21.73
N GLY A 131 10.06 -38.21 -22.54
CA GLY A 131 9.01 -37.29 -22.97
C GLY A 131 7.85 -37.91 -23.75
N GLY A 132 6.64 -37.47 -23.40
CA GLY A 132 5.40 -37.79 -24.10
C GLY A 132 5.17 -36.89 -25.32
N HIS A 133 5.66 -37.37 -26.47
CA HIS A 133 5.14 -37.19 -27.83
C HIS A 133 4.32 -35.93 -28.18
N TYR A 134 5.01 -34.93 -28.73
CA TYR A 134 4.47 -34.20 -29.88
C TYR A 134 4.27 -35.19 -31.04
N SER A 135 3.09 -35.18 -31.64
CA SER A 135 2.88 -35.84 -32.94
C SER A 135 3.40 -34.92 -34.05
N ASN A 136 4.71 -34.81 -34.18
CA ASN A 136 5.36 -34.28 -35.37
C ASN A 136 5.80 -35.45 -36.26
N ILE A 137 4.93 -35.88 -37.17
CA ILE A 137 5.43 -36.55 -38.37
C ILE A 137 6.08 -35.46 -39.23
N ASN A 138 7.35 -35.18 -38.97
CA ASN A 138 8.24 -34.57 -39.93
C ASN A 138 9.28 -35.61 -40.33
N GLU A 139 9.22 -36.02 -41.60
CA GLU A 139 10.25 -36.82 -42.24
C GLU A 139 11.57 -36.06 -42.17
N ASN A 140 12.58 -36.63 -41.52
CA ASN A 140 13.95 -36.17 -41.75
C ASN A 140 14.84 -37.34 -42.15
N PHE A 141 15.03 -37.43 -43.46
CA PHE A 141 16.23 -38.01 -44.04
C PHE A 141 17.45 -37.37 -43.38
N ARG A 142 18.29 -38.17 -42.71
CA ARG A 142 19.76 -38.08 -42.86
C ARG A 142 20.50 -39.22 -42.17
N ASN A 143 21.28 -39.89 -43.02
CA ASN A 143 22.63 -40.37 -42.80
C ASN A 143 22.90 -41.33 -41.63
N LEU A 144 22.88 -42.62 -41.96
CA LEU A 144 23.92 -43.53 -41.48
C LEU A 144 24.92 -43.80 -42.61
N ASN A 145 26.16 -43.47 -42.30
CA ASN A 145 27.33 -43.53 -43.18
C ASN A 145 27.63 -44.92 -43.72
N ASP A 146 28.09 -44.92 -44.97
CA ASP A 146 29.08 -45.79 -45.59
C ASP A 146 29.35 -47.15 -44.94
N SER A 147 28.81 -48.19 -45.55
CA SER A 147 29.57 -49.40 -45.89
C SER A 147 28.89 -50.18 -47.01
N GLY A 148 29.23 -49.76 -48.24
CA GLY A 148 29.42 -50.63 -49.39
C GLY A 148 28.22 -51.42 -49.89
N ARG A 149 27.56 -50.90 -50.93
CA ARG A 149 27.20 -51.69 -52.14
C ARG A 149 27.08 -50.75 -53.34
N ASN A 150 27.97 -50.93 -54.31
CA ASN A 150 27.92 -50.29 -55.64
C ASN A 150 26.56 -50.59 -56.29
N PHE A 151 25.80 -49.55 -56.63
CA PHE A 151 24.73 -49.66 -57.62
C PHE A 151 25.07 -48.77 -58.82
N GLU A 152 25.17 -49.44 -59.96
CA GLU A 152 25.50 -48.94 -61.29
C GLU A 152 24.52 -47.86 -61.78
N ALA A 153 25.07 -46.92 -62.55
CA ALA A 153 24.29 -45.96 -63.33
C ALA A 153 23.46 -46.67 -64.42
N PRO A 154 22.21 -46.26 -64.71
CA PRO A 154 21.47 -46.82 -65.82
C PRO A 154 21.97 -46.21 -67.13
N ILE A 155 22.71 -47.00 -67.90
CA ILE A 155 23.00 -46.73 -69.31
C ILE A 155 21.88 -47.34 -70.16
N SER A 156 21.54 -46.60 -71.21
CA SER A 156 20.53 -46.84 -72.25
C SER A 156 20.44 -48.25 -72.85
N SER A 157 19.20 -48.59 -73.24
CA SER A 157 18.79 -49.34 -74.45
C SER A 157 19.40 -50.72 -74.72
N VAL A 158 18.56 -51.75 -74.67
CA VAL A 158 18.67 -52.90 -75.58
C VAL A 158 17.27 -53.28 -76.08
N SER A 159 17.22 -53.43 -77.40
CA SER A 159 16.08 -53.74 -78.26
C SER A 159 15.53 -55.16 -78.10
N GLY A 160 14.23 -55.30 -78.37
CA GLY A 160 13.53 -56.57 -78.56
C GLY A 160 12.40 -56.40 -79.58
N TYR A 161 12.38 -57.26 -80.59
CA TYR A 161 11.73 -57.15 -81.89
C TYR A 161 10.39 -57.91 -81.96
N ALA A 162 9.37 -57.31 -82.62
CA ALA A 162 8.13 -57.80 -83.30
C ALA A 162 7.30 -58.96 -82.68
N ASP A 163 5.95 -58.97 -82.70
CA ASP A 163 5.02 -58.75 -83.82
C ASP A 163 3.56 -58.53 -83.31
N GLY A 164 2.73 -57.84 -84.10
CA GLY A 164 1.27 -58.09 -84.13
C GLY A 164 0.30 -56.98 -83.68
N ALA A 165 -0.21 -56.23 -84.68
CA ALA A 165 -1.58 -55.70 -84.79
C ALA A 165 -2.00 -54.37 -84.10
N THR A 166 -1.98 -53.32 -84.94
CA THR A 166 -3.04 -52.31 -85.18
C THR A 166 -3.73 -51.59 -84.01
N GLY A 167 -3.32 -50.32 -83.84
CA GLY A 167 -4.24 -49.18 -83.76
C GLY A 167 -4.77 -48.75 -82.40
N ALA A 168 -4.15 -47.73 -81.80
CA ALA A 168 -4.81 -46.61 -81.12
C ALA A 168 -3.75 -45.59 -80.65
N ASP A 169 -4.02 -44.30 -80.83
CA ASP A 169 -3.27 -43.19 -80.24
C ASP A 169 -3.08 -43.40 -78.74
N VAL A 170 -1.83 -43.51 -78.29
CA VAL A 170 -1.50 -43.43 -76.86
C VAL A 170 -1.19 -41.97 -76.55
N ILE A 171 -2.23 -41.23 -76.21
CA ILE A 171 -2.13 -39.97 -75.49
C ILE A 171 -1.68 -40.29 -74.06
N THR A 172 -0.49 -39.82 -73.68
CA THR A 172 -0.07 -39.76 -72.27
C THR A 172 -1.12 -38.98 -71.47
N PRO A 173 -1.56 -39.42 -70.28
CA PRO A 173 -2.54 -38.68 -69.50
C PRO A 173 -1.95 -37.32 -69.13
N VAL A 174 -2.56 -36.24 -69.62
CA VAL A 174 -2.30 -34.90 -69.10
C VAL A 174 -2.85 -34.89 -67.68
N VAL A 175 -1.97 -34.76 -66.69
CA VAL A 175 -2.39 -34.51 -65.31
C VAL A 175 -3.24 -33.23 -65.33
N PRO A 176 -4.49 -33.25 -64.85
CA PRO A 176 -5.34 -32.06 -64.92
C PRO A 176 -4.73 -30.98 -64.01
N VAL A 177 -4.43 -29.82 -64.60
CA VAL A 177 -3.90 -28.64 -63.90
C VAL A 177 -5.07 -27.70 -63.61
N SER A 178 -5.21 -27.25 -62.36
CA SER A 178 -6.29 -26.33 -62.00
C SER A 178 -6.21 -25.04 -62.83
N VAL A 179 -7.35 -24.55 -63.28
CA VAL A 179 -7.45 -23.29 -64.03
C VAL A 179 -7.17 -22.08 -63.13
N VAL A 180 -7.35 -22.22 -61.82
CA VAL A 180 -7.09 -21.19 -60.80
C VAL A 180 -5.75 -21.44 -60.11
N SER A 181 -4.94 -20.39 -59.97
CA SER A 181 -3.77 -20.39 -59.08
C SER A 181 -3.90 -19.33 -57.99
N ILE A 182 -3.38 -19.63 -56.81
CA ILE A 182 -3.40 -18.75 -55.64
C ILE A 182 -1.95 -18.46 -55.25
N ARG A 183 -1.62 -17.20 -55.03
CA ARG A 183 -0.34 -16.75 -54.51
C ARG A 183 -0.57 -16.06 -53.17
N ALA A 184 0.09 -16.53 -52.11
CA ALA A 184 0.15 -15.80 -50.86
C ALA A 184 1.01 -14.53 -51.03
N GLY A 185 0.60 -13.46 -50.36
CA GLY A 185 1.34 -12.20 -50.24
C GLY A 185 2.52 -12.34 -49.27
N GLN A 186 2.89 -11.24 -48.63
CA GLN A 186 3.86 -11.28 -47.54
C GLN A 186 3.24 -11.97 -46.32
N ASP A 187 4.09 -12.57 -45.48
CA ASP A 187 3.69 -13.00 -44.15
C ASP A 187 3.16 -11.77 -43.38
N ALA A 188 2.13 -11.99 -42.58
CA ALA A 188 1.52 -10.94 -41.78
C ALA A 188 2.11 -10.98 -40.36
N ARG A 189 2.25 -9.83 -39.72
CA ARG A 189 2.66 -9.72 -38.32
C ARG A 189 1.45 -9.50 -37.43
N GLU A 190 1.48 -10.13 -36.27
CA GLU A 190 0.69 -9.71 -35.13
C GLU A 190 1.18 -8.29 -34.81
N GLU A 191 0.28 -7.31 -34.94
CA GLU A 191 0.59 -5.89 -34.79
C GLU A 191 -0.65 -5.20 -34.22
N ASN A 192 -0.43 -4.20 -33.37
CA ASN A 192 -1.51 -3.47 -32.73
C ASN A 192 -2.55 -2.90 -33.71
N ALA A 193 -3.83 -2.97 -33.30
CA ALA A 193 -4.99 -2.61 -34.13
C ALA A 193 -4.92 -1.18 -34.73
N TYR A 194 -4.20 -0.26 -34.09
CA TYR A 194 -4.04 1.14 -34.49
C TYR A 194 -2.99 1.39 -35.60
N SER A 195 -2.23 0.38 -36.01
CA SER A 195 -1.17 0.54 -37.01
C SER A 195 -1.74 0.60 -38.44
N PHE A 196 -1.72 1.74 -39.14
CA PHE A 196 -2.34 1.87 -40.49
C PHE A 196 -1.44 1.28 -41.60
N GLY A 197 -1.40 -0.05 -41.74
CA GLY A 197 -0.61 -0.75 -42.77
C GLY A 197 -1.22 -2.05 -43.30
N ASP A 198 -0.71 -2.56 -44.42
CA ASP A 198 -1.06 -3.86 -45.01
C ASP A 198 -0.37 -5.05 -44.29
N SER A 199 0.57 -4.80 -43.36
CA SER A 199 1.34 -5.81 -42.60
C SER A 199 0.48 -6.72 -41.73
N LYS A 200 -0.67 -6.23 -41.28
CA LYS A 200 -1.64 -6.95 -40.45
C LYS A 200 -2.69 -7.75 -41.24
N TYR A 201 -2.56 -7.79 -42.56
CA TYR A 201 -3.44 -8.57 -43.43
C TYR A 201 -2.68 -9.65 -44.18
N LEU A 202 -3.04 -10.90 -43.90
CA LEU A 202 -2.59 -12.02 -44.69
C LEU A 202 -3.36 -12.04 -46.02
N THR A 203 -2.71 -11.62 -47.11
CA THR A 203 -3.36 -11.44 -48.42
C THR A 203 -3.06 -12.59 -49.37
N PHE A 204 -4.06 -12.98 -50.16
CA PHE A 204 -4.00 -14.03 -51.16
C PHE A 204 -4.52 -13.50 -52.51
N ASP A 205 -3.64 -13.53 -53.51
CA ASP A 205 -3.93 -13.10 -54.87
C ASP A 205 -4.30 -14.29 -55.74
N PHE A 206 -5.44 -14.19 -56.43
CA PHE A 206 -5.93 -15.21 -57.34
C PHE A 206 -5.59 -14.84 -58.78
N SER A 207 -5.36 -15.85 -59.61
CA SER A 207 -5.21 -15.65 -61.06
C SER A 207 -5.73 -16.84 -61.85
N LEU A 208 -6.08 -16.58 -63.11
CA LEU A 208 -6.58 -17.58 -64.05
C LEU A 208 -5.54 -17.92 -65.11
N ASN A 209 -5.34 -19.22 -65.31
CA ASN A 209 -4.46 -19.76 -66.34
C ASN A 209 -5.17 -19.88 -67.70
N SER A 210 -6.51 -19.94 -67.68
CA SER A 210 -7.40 -19.92 -68.86
C SER A 210 -8.78 -19.41 -68.48
N ALA A 211 -9.57 -18.96 -69.45
CA ALA A 211 -10.95 -18.55 -69.21
C ALA A 211 -11.83 -19.74 -68.79
N LEU A 212 -12.71 -19.51 -67.82
CA LEU A 212 -13.67 -20.50 -67.32
C LEU A 212 -14.97 -20.44 -68.13
N SER A 213 -15.54 -21.59 -68.44
CA SER A 213 -16.72 -21.72 -69.32
C SER A 213 -18.03 -21.99 -68.58
N VAL A 214 -17.96 -22.49 -67.35
CA VAL A 214 -19.13 -22.82 -66.50
C VAL A 214 -19.53 -21.63 -65.62
N THR A 215 -20.75 -21.11 -65.81
CA THR A 215 -21.31 -19.97 -65.06
C THR A 215 -22.70 -20.30 -64.48
N PRO A 216 -23.07 -19.79 -63.28
CA PRO A 216 -22.23 -19.13 -62.28
C PRO A 216 -21.29 -20.13 -61.56
N THR A 217 -20.35 -19.62 -60.75
CA THR A 217 -19.40 -20.44 -59.97
C THR A 217 -19.36 -19.99 -58.52
N THR A 218 -19.30 -20.96 -57.60
CA THR A 218 -19.09 -20.73 -56.17
C THR A 218 -17.71 -21.23 -55.77
N LEU A 219 -16.90 -20.36 -55.16
CA LEU A 219 -15.65 -20.74 -54.50
C LEU A 219 -15.91 -20.96 -53.02
N ASN A 220 -15.53 -22.11 -52.49
CA ASN A 220 -15.44 -22.36 -51.05
C ASN A 220 -14.00 -22.14 -50.62
N LEU A 221 -13.79 -21.20 -49.71
CA LEU A 221 -12.53 -20.92 -49.07
C LEU A 221 -12.39 -21.78 -47.82
N ASN A 222 -11.20 -22.31 -47.58
CA ASN A 222 -10.89 -23.02 -46.34
C ASN A 222 -9.51 -22.55 -45.88
N PHE A 223 -9.55 -21.56 -44.98
CA PHE A 223 -8.38 -20.99 -44.33
C PHE A 223 -8.08 -21.79 -43.06
N SER A 224 -6.82 -22.19 -42.86
CA SER A 224 -6.45 -23.07 -41.76
C SER A 224 -6.22 -22.36 -40.43
N GLY A 225 -6.23 -21.02 -40.41
CA GLY A 225 -6.18 -20.25 -39.17
C GLY A 225 -7.46 -20.43 -38.36
N VAL A 226 -7.39 -20.16 -37.05
CA VAL A 226 -8.50 -20.23 -36.11
C VAL A 226 -9.08 -18.84 -35.90
N ARG A 227 -10.35 -18.65 -36.27
CA ARG A 227 -11.05 -17.37 -36.09
C ARG A 227 -11.17 -17.02 -34.60
N GLY A 228 -10.89 -15.77 -34.25
CA GLY A 228 -10.89 -15.26 -32.88
C GLY A 228 -9.62 -15.59 -32.09
N LYS A 229 -8.69 -16.33 -32.67
CA LYS A 229 -7.31 -16.47 -32.17
C LYS A 229 -6.33 -15.83 -33.16
N ASP A 230 -6.29 -16.35 -34.38
CA ASP A 230 -5.29 -15.97 -35.38
C ASP A 230 -5.77 -14.79 -36.26
N TYR A 231 -7.09 -14.68 -36.44
CA TYR A 231 -7.70 -13.67 -37.30
C TYR A 231 -9.14 -13.37 -36.85
N ASP A 232 -9.67 -12.17 -37.11
CA ASP A 232 -11.09 -11.87 -36.85
C ASP A 232 -11.95 -12.01 -38.12
N ASP A 233 -11.67 -11.23 -39.15
CA ASP A 233 -12.52 -11.04 -40.31
C ASP A 233 -11.76 -11.30 -41.60
N GLY A 234 -12.41 -12.06 -42.49
CA GLY A 234 -11.99 -12.23 -43.86
C GLY A 234 -12.61 -11.16 -44.75
N TYR A 235 -11.88 -10.72 -45.76
CA TYR A 235 -12.37 -9.80 -46.79
C TYR A 235 -11.97 -10.29 -48.16
N TYR A 236 -12.77 -9.97 -49.17
CA TYR A 236 -12.44 -10.22 -50.56
C TYR A 236 -12.65 -8.99 -51.42
N SER A 237 -11.96 -8.94 -52.56
CA SER A 237 -12.04 -7.86 -53.54
C SER A 237 -12.08 -8.46 -54.94
N LEU A 238 -12.93 -7.93 -55.83
CA LEU A 238 -13.05 -8.37 -57.23
C LEU A 238 -12.43 -7.37 -58.22
N ASP A 239 -11.88 -6.25 -57.72
CA ASP A 239 -11.30 -5.18 -58.51
C ASP A 239 -9.80 -4.98 -58.22
N GLY A 240 -9.12 -6.05 -57.80
CA GLY A 240 -7.68 -6.04 -57.53
C GLY A 240 -7.28 -5.33 -56.23
N GLY A 241 -8.20 -5.22 -55.26
CA GLY A 241 -7.95 -4.66 -53.93
C GLY A 241 -8.32 -3.18 -53.78
N LEU A 242 -9.04 -2.60 -54.75
CA LEU A 242 -9.50 -1.20 -54.67
C LEU A 242 -10.71 -1.07 -53.74
N ASN A 243 -11.64 -2.04 -53.79
CA ASN A 243 -12.76 -2.15 -52.86
C ASN A 243 -12.78 -3.53 -52.20
N TRP A 244 -12.99 -3.54 -50.89
CA TRP A 244 -13.03 -4.76 -50.07
C TRP A 244 -14.43 -4.99 -49.51
N PHE A 245 -14.88 -6.24 -49.60
CA PHE A 245 -16.16 -6.72 -49.09
C PHE A 245 -15.89 -7.76 -48.00
N MET A 246 -16.66 -7.71 -46.92
CA MET A 246 -16.54 -8.67 -45.83
C MET A 246 -16.96 -10.08 -46.29
N LEU A 247 -16.17 -11.09 -45.95
CA LEU A 247 -16.54 -12.49 -46.10
C LEU A 247 -17.56 -12.85 -45.01
N THR A 248 -18.85 -12.73 -45.36
CA THR A 248 -19.96 -13.10 -44.46
C THR A 248 -20.15 -14.63 -44.35
N SER A 249 -19.53 -15.38 -45.27
CA SER A 249 -19.42 -16.83 -45.27
C SER A 249 -18.10 -17.21 -45.92
N ASP A 250 -17.59 -18.42 -45.68
CA ASP A 250 -16.40 -18.96 -46.36
C ASP A 250 -16.67 -19.32 -47.84
N GLN A 251 -17.63 -18.65 -48.48
CA GLN A 251 -18.02 -18.83 -49.86
C GLN A 251 -18.05 -17.50 -50.59
N ILE A 252 -17.52 -17.48 -51.81
CA ILE A 252 -17.62 -16.36 -52.75
C ILE A 252 -18.42 -16.84 -53.96
N TYR A 253 -19.57 -16.19 -54.19
CA TYR A 253 -20.41 -16.45 -55.37
C TYR A 253 -20.05 -15.48 -56.50
N LEU A 254 -19.75 -16.02 -57.68
CA LEU A 254 -19.30 -15.27 -58.84
C LEU A 254 -20.28 -15.48 -59.99
N ASN A 255 -20.93 -14.39 -60.43
CA ASN A 255 -21.80 -14.40 -61.60
C ASN A 255 -21.01 -14.66 -62.88
N ASP A 256 -19.86 -14.00 -63.03
CA ASP A 256 -18.85 -14.32 -64.03
C ASP A 256 -17.64 -14.98 -63.33
N PRO A 257 -17.36 -16.27 -63.56
CA PRO A 257 -16.21 -16.94 -62.96
C PRO A 257 -14.86 -16.36 -63.42
N ASN A 258 -14.83 -15.58 -64.50
CA ASN A 258 -13.60 -14.94 -64.96
C ASN A 258 -13.20 -13.74 -64.09
N ASP A 259 -14.08 -13.27 -63.21
CA ASP A 259 -13.76 -12.25 -62.18
C ASP A 259 -12.69 -12.75 -61.19
N ILE A 260 -12.45 -14.07 -61.10
CA ILE A 260 -11.34 -14.66 -60.32
C ILE A 260 -9.99 -14.07 -60.73
N ALA A 261 -9.82 -13.62 -61.98
CA ALA A 261 -8.58 -13.01 -62.45
C ALA A 261 -8.18 -11.74 -61.67
N ASN A 262 -9.15 -11.07 -61.02
CA ASN A 262 -8.93 -9.88 -60.20
C ASN A 262 -9.27 -10.11 -58.72
N LEU A 263 -9.56 -11.36 -58.34
CA LEU A 263 -9.93 -11.72 -56.97
C LEU A 263 -8.72 -11.61 -56.04
N LYS A 264 -8.90 -10.89 -54.94
CA LYS A 264 -8.03 -10.93 -53.76
C LYS A 264 -8.83 -11.34 -52.56
N VAL A 265 -8.23 -12.13 -51.67
CA VAL A 265 -8.78 -12.47 -50.35
C VAL A 265 -7.76 -12.05 -49.31
N ARG A 266 -8.19 -11.48 -48.19
CA ARG A 266 -7.30 -11.18 -47.07
C ARG A 266 -7.97 -11.51 -45.73
N TYR A 267 -7.16 -11.86 -44.74
CA TYR A 267 -7.60 -12.08 -43.37
C TYR A 267 -6.85 -11.10 -42.45
N HIS A 268 -7.57 -10.40 -41.58
CA HIS A 268 -6.98 -9.49 -40.61
C HIS A 268 -6.42 -10.32 -39.44
N VAL A 269 -5.10 -10.31 -39.29
CA VAL A 269 -4.41 -11.02 -38.21
C VAL A 269 -4.69 -10.30 -36.90
N LEU A 270 -4.97 -11.08 -35.85
CA LEU A 270 -5.19 -10.55 -34.51
C LEU A 270 -3.86 -10.40 -33.78
N ASN A 271 -3.68 -9.28 -33.10
CA ASN A 271 -2.71 -9.22 -32.01
C ASN A 271 -3.35 -9.94 -30.82
N ASP A 272 -2.78 -11.06 -30.39
CA ASP A 272 -3.28 -11.76 -29.22
C ASP A 272 -2.71 -11.14 -27.93
N TYR A 273 -2.79 -11.86 -26.80
CA TYR A 273 -2.32 -11.33 -25.52
C TYR A 273 -1.21 -12.27 -25.06
N GLY A 274 0.04 -11.92 -25.31
CA GLY A 274 1.21 -12.77 -25.11
C GLY A 274 1.37 -13.28 -23.68
N GLN A 275 0.84 -12.57 -22.67
CA GLN A 275 0.81 -13.10 -21.30
C GLN A 275 -0.12 -14.33 -21.13
N THR A 276 -0.93 -14.66 -22.14
CA THR A 276 -1.69 -15.91 -22.21
C THR A 276 -0.76 -17.10 -22.47
N PRO A 277 -0.86 -18.19 -21.67
CA PRO A 277 0.00 -19.35 -21.86
C PRO A 277 -0.06 -19.94 -23.28
N GLY A 278 1.09 -19.93 -23.95
CA GLY A 278 1.27 -20.49 -25.28
C GLY A 278 1.10 -19.50 -26.43
N TYR A 279 0.97 -18.21 -26.14
CA TYR A 279 0.87 -17.13 -27.13
C TYR A 279 2.19 -16.37 -27.34
N GLN A 280 3.23 -16.63 -26.54
CA GLN A 280 4.57 -16.11 -26.83
C GLN A 280 5.35 -17.09 -27.70
N ASN A 281 6.20 -16.56 -28.57
CA ASN A 281 7.09 -17.31 -29.45
C ASN A 281 6.31 -18.33 -30.31
N GLU A 282 5.14 -17.97 -30.85
CA GLU A 282 4.29 -18.90 -31.60
C GLU A 282 4.92 -19.38 -32.93
N GLY A 283 5.12 -20.69 -33.03
CA GLY A 283 5.57 -21.35 -34.26
C GLY A 283 7.06 -21.69 -34.26
N GLU A 284 7.70 -21.66 -35.43
CA GLU A 284 9.12 -21.94 -35.56
C GLU A 284 9.90 -20.63 -35.64
N MET A 285 11.00 -20.51 -34.89
CA MET A 285 11.90 -19.37 -34.99
C MET A 285 12.52 -19.33 -36.39
N VAL A 286 12.19 -18.29 -37.16
CA VAL A 286 12.72 -18.07 -38.51
C VAL A 286 13.88 -17.07 -38.53
N LYS A 287 14.00 -16.25 -37.48
CA LYS A 287 15.12 -15.34 -37.31
C LYS A 287 15.48 -15.19 -35.83
N ASP A 288 16.72 -15.48 -35.48
CA ASP A 288 17.27 -15.28 -34.13
C ASP A 288 17.79 -13.84 -34.02
N LEU A 289 16.97 -12.95 -33.44
CA LEU A 289 17.33 -11.53 -33.27
C LEU A 289 18.28 -11.35 -32.08
N GLY A 290 18.21 -12.22 -31.07
CA GLY A 290 19.08 -12.19 -29.90
C GLY A 290 20.54 -12.45 -30.25
N ALA A 291 20.80 -13.48 -31.07
CA ALA A 291 22.15 -13.83 -31.51
C ALA A 291 22.84 -12.72 -32.33
N ASP A 292 22.07 -11.89 -33.03
CA ASP A 292 22.58 -10.72 -33.78
C ASP A 292 23.04 -9.59 -32.84
N ILE A 293 22.53 -9.54 -31.61
CA ILE A 293 22.87 -8.53 -30.59
C ILE A 293 24.00 -9.05 -29.69
N ALA A 294 23.79 -10.18 -29.02
CA ALA A 294 24.78 -10.82 -28.16
C ALA A 294 24.48 -12.31 -27.97
N ALA A 295 25.53 -13.13 -27.92
CA ALA A 295 25.39 -14.59 -27.78
C ALA A 295 24.70 -15.05 -26.48
N GLY A 296 24.68 -14.19 -25.44
CA GLY A 296 24.00 -14.45 -24.17
C GLY A 296 22.49 -14.22 -24.19
N ILE A 297 21.95 -13.66 -25.27
CA ILE A 297 20.51 -13.41 -25.44
C ILE A 297 19.93 -14.60 -26.20
N LYS A 298 18.91 -15.24 -25.64
CA LYS A 298 18.30 -16.45 -26.17
C LYS A 298 16.81 -16.28 -26.34
N ASN A 299 16.26 -16.95 -27.35
CA ASN A 299 14.84 -17.00 -27.67
C ASN A 299 14.19 -15.66 -28.07
N PHE A 300 14.97 -14.59 -28.24
CA PHE A 300 14.49 -13.34 -28.84
C PHE A 300 14.57 -13.45 -30.37
N GLY A 301 13.44 -13.36 -31.09
CA GLY A 301 13.43 -13.66 -32.51
C GLY A 301 12.08 -13.46 -33.20
N ASP A 302 12.09 -13.56 -34.54
CA ASP A 302 10.84 -13.67 -35.31
C ASP A 302 10.38 -15.14 -35.28
N TYR A 303 9.24 -15.42 -34.66
CA TYR A 303 8.60 -16.75 -34.69
C TYR A 303 7.49 -16.75 -35.73
N ARG A 304 7.45 -17.81 -36.54
CA ARG A 304 6.54 -17.90 -37.68
C ARG A 304 5.69 -19.15 -37.59
N ARG A 305 4.37 -18.94 -37.60
CA ARG A 305 3.37 -19.98 -37.69
C ARG A 305 2.82 -20.08 -39.10
N GLU A 306 2.89 -21.29 -39.69
CA GLU A 306 2.41 -21.51 -41.05
C GLU A 306 0.89 -21.71 -41.09
N VAL A 307 0.21 -20.93 -41.92
CA VAL A 307 -1.22 -21.03 -42.25
C VAL A 307 -1.41 -21.26 -43.74
N SER A 308 -2.56 -21.78 -44.14
CA SER A 308 -2.85 -22.11 -45.53
C SER A 308 -4.25 -21.68 -45.94
N LEU A 309 -4.41 -21.28 -47.20
CA LEU A 309 -5.70 -21.10 -47.84
C LEU A 309 -5.85 -22.16 -48.92
N SER A 310 -6.89 -22.99 -48.78
CA SER A 310 -7.30 -23.94 -49.80
C SER A 310 -8.67 -23.56 -50.36
N ILE A 311 -8.89 -23.85 -51.64
CA ILE A 311 -10.18 -23.61 -52.29
C ILE A 311 -10.76 -24.89 -52.89
N THR A 312 -12.09 -24.96 -52.89
CA THR A 312 -12.85 -25.92 -53.69
C THR A 312 -13.97 -25.21 -54.41
N SER A 313 -14.55 -25.82 -55.44
CA SER A 313 -15.63 -25.18 -56.22
C SER A 313 -16.67 -26.19 -56.68
N ASP A 314 -17.87 -25.69 -56.97
CA ASP A 314 -18.91 -26.40 -57.72
C ASP A 314 -18.58 -26.51 -59.22
N ASN A 315 -17.63 -25.71 -59.71
CA ASN A 315 -17.13 -25.76 -61.08
C ASN A 315 -16.02 -26.80 -61.22
N SER A 316 -16.27 -27.85 -62.00
CA SER A 316 -15.32 -28.94 -62.24
C SER A 316 -14.03 -28.54 -62.96
N GLU A 317 -13.99 -27.34 -63.56
CA GLU A 317 -12.77 -26.76 -64.15
C GLU A 317 -11.80 -26.23 -63.08
N ILE A 318 -12.29 -25.98 -61.86
CA ILE A 318 -11.50 -25.54 -60.71
C ILE A 318 -11.23 -26.74 -59.81
N LEU A 319 -10.00 -27.25 -59.88
CA LEU A 319 -9.55 -28.30 -58.96
C LEU A 319 -9.17 -27.67 -57.62
N THR A 320 -9.12 -28.50 -56.59
CA THR A 320 -8.61 -28.10 -55.27
C THR A 320 -7.19 -27.53 -55.41
N THR A 321 -7.04 -26.27 -55.03
CA THR A 321 -5.77 -25.53 -55.04
C THR A 321 -5.51 -24.99 -53.64
N SER A 322 -4.27 -25.05 -53.17
CA SER A 322 -3.88 -24.53 -51.86
C SER A 322 -2.57 -23.75 -51.93
N THR A 323 -2.43 -22.75 -51.06
CA THR A 323 -1.18 -22.02 -50.86
C THR A 323 -0.93 -21.82 -49.36
N LYS A 324 0.32 -21.54 -48.99
CA LYS A 324 0.77 -21.38 -47.61
C LYS A 324 1.33 -19.96 -47.42
N SER A 325 1.15 -19.43 -46.22
CA SER A 325 1.65 -18.12 -45.75
C SER A 325 1.97 -18.24 -44.26
N GLY A 326 2.55 -17.20 -43.68
CA GLY A 326 2.93 -17.17 -42.27
C GLY A 326 2.26 -16.03 -41.52
N ILE A 327 1.96 -16.30 -40.26
CA ILE A 327 1.74 -15.28 -39.23
C ILE A 327 3.04 -15.22 -38.43
N ILE A 328 3.57 -14.01 -38.25
CA ILE A 328 4.75 -13.74 -37.43
C ILE A 328 4.29 -13.16 -36.11
N ASP A 329 4.65 -13.86 -35.05
CA ASP A 329 4.42 -13.53 -33.66
C ASP A 329 5.32 -12.35 -33.24
N ASP A 330 4.73 -11.37 -32.55
CA ASP A 330 5.42 -10.20 -32.01
C ASP A 330 5.67 -10.28 -30.49
N ASP A 331 5.17 -11.32 -29.81
CA ASP A 331 5.33 -11.51 -28.37
C ASP A 331 6.49 -12.45 -28.04
N ASN A 332 7.60 -11.95 -27.46
CA ASN A 332 8.75 -12.82 -27.15
C ASN A 332 8.89 -13.19 -25.67
N ASN A 333 9.24 -14.46 -25.45
CA ASN A 333 9.74 -14.96 -24.17
C ASN A 333 11.23 -15.28 -24.30
N PHE A 334 12.07 -14.41 -23.74
CA PHE A 334 13.50 -14.45 -23.97
C PHE A 334 14.32 -14.23 -22.69
N PHE A 335 15.59 -14.62 -22.74
CA PHE A 335 16.43 -14.61 -21.56
C PHE A 335 17.88 -14.20 -21.83
N ILE A 336 18.49 -13.60 -20.82
CA ILE A 336 19.91 -13.26 -20.77
C ILE A 336 20.58 -14.14 -19.71
N ASP A 337 21.22 -15.23 -20.15
CA ASP A 337 21.83 -16.25 -19.27
C ASP A 337 23.36 -16.15 -19.15
N GLN A 338 23.97 -15.20 -19.86
CA GLN A 338 25.41 -14.95 -19.86
C GLN A 338 25.68 -13.46 -19.77
N ASP A 339 26.88 -13.14 -19.28
CA ASP A 339 27.31 -11.75 -19.14
C ASP A 339 27.29 -11.03 -20.51
N VAL A 340 26.63 -9.87 -20.55
CA VAL A 340 26.56 -8.99 -21.71
C VAL A 340 26.98 -7.58 -21.33
N GLU A 341 27.62 -6.88 -22.27
CA GLU A 341 28.13 -5.52 -22.07
C GLU A 341 27.91 -4.68 -23.32
N GLY A 342 27.50 -3.43 -23.15
CA GLY A 342 27.37 -2.47 -24.26
C GLY A 342 26.25 -2.79 -25.24
N ILE A 343 25.22 -3.54 -24.83
CA ILE A 343 24.13 -3.91 -25.73
C ILE A 343 23.08 -2.79 -25.81
N ASN A 344 22.44 -2.70 -26.97
CA ASN A 344 21.24 -1.91 -27.19
C ASN A 344 20.16 -2.87 -27.74
N LEU A 345 19.23 -3.26 -26.87
CA LEU A 345 18.15 -4.20 -27.20
C LEU A 345 16.82 -3.45 -27.21
N ASP A 346 16.09 -3.53 -28.32
CA ASP A 346 14.77 -2.94 -28.53
C ASP A 346 13.85 -4.04 -29.07
N THR A 347 12.88 -4.48 -28.25
CA THR A 347 11.94 -5.55 -28.62
C THR A 347 10.82 -5.05 -29.54
N LYS A 348 10.61 -3.72 -29.58
CA LYS A 348 9.64 -2.98 -30.41
C LYS A 348 8.19 -3.02 -29.92
N THR A 349 7.42 -4.04 -30.27
CA THR A 349 5.97 -4.15 -30.02
C THR A 349 5.67 -5.59 -29.62
N GLY A 350 4.67 -5.77 -28.77
CA GLY A 350 4.30 -7.08 -28.24
C GLY A 350 4.36 -7.10 -26.72
N ASP A 351 3.72 -8.10 -26.13
CA ASP A 351 3.75 -8.45 -24.71
C ASP A 351 5.02 -9.27 -24.42
N GLU A 352 6.08 -8.58 -24.00
CA GLU A 352 7.39 -9.19 -23.83
C GLU A 352 7.58 -9.85 -22.47
N THR A 353 8.43 -10.87 -22.42
CA THR A 353 8.87 -11.47 -21.16
C THR A 353 10.38 -11.67 -21.17
N LEU A 354 11.07 -10.86 -20.38
CA LEU A 354 12.51 -10.89 -20.20
C LEU A 354 12.89 -11.50 -18.86
N VAL A 355 13.69 -12.58 -18.91
CA VAL A 355 14.38 -13.12 -17.73
C VAL A 355 15.88 -12.86 -17.81
N VAL A 356 16.42 -12.13 -16.84
CA VAL A 356 17.87 -11.89 -16.71
C VAL A 356 18.40 -12.70 -15.55
N ALA A 357 19.40 -13.55 -15.80
CA ALA A 357 20.04 -14.39 -14.80
C ALA A 357 21.57 -14.22 -14.73
N ALA A 358 22.10 -13.20 -15.41
CA ALA A 358 23.53 -12.91 -15.51
C ALA A 358 23.83 -11.41 -15.36
N LYS A 359 25.10 -11.02 -15.56
CA LYS A 359 25.48 -9.62 -15.50
C LYS A 359 25.12 -8.88 -16.79
N VAL A 360 24.50 -7.71 -16.67
CA VAL A 360 24.27 -6.77 -17.78
C VAL A 360 24.94 -5.44 -17.44
N LYS A 361 25.89 -5.01 -18.27
CA LYS A 361 26.72 -3.83 -18.00
C LYS A 361 26.69 -2.80 -19.13
N ASP A 362 26.70 -1.51 -18.79
CA ASP A 362 26.79 -0.41 -19.76
C ASP A 362 25.79 -0.55 -20.92
N SER A 363 24.57 -1.01 -20.61
CA SER A 363 23.60 -1.44 -21.62
C SER A 363 22.29 -0.68 -21.52
N TYR A 364 21.54 -0.70 -22.62
CA TYR A 364 20.20 -0.15 -22.71
C TYR A 364 19.26 -1.23 -23.26
N ILE A 365 18.20 -1.51 -22.53
CA ILE A 365 17.16 -2.47 -22.87
C ILE A 365 15.84 -1.71 -22.88
N LYS A 366 15.11 -1.83 -23.98
CA LYS A 366 13.80 -1.25 -24.17
C LYS A 366 12.85 -2.35 -24.60
N GLU A 367 11.90 -2.65 -23.75
CA GLU A 367 10.76 -3.49 -24.09
C GLU A 367 9.70 -2.66 -24.83
N GLY A 368 8.68 -3.33 -25.37
CA GLY A 368 7.77 -2.72 -26.32
C GLY A 368 6.98 -1.58 -25.68
N TYR A 369 6.83 -0.45 -26.39
CA TYR A 369 6.05 0.68 -25.85
C TYR A 369 4.56 0.34 -25.69
N TYR A 370 4.07 -0.72 -26.36
CA TYR A 370 2.70 -1.17 -26.24
C TYR A 370 2.71 -2.68 -26.00
N GLY A 371 2.12 -3.10 -24.88
CA GLY A 371 2.04 -4.48 -24.44
C GLY A 371 2.20 -4.54 -22.92
N ASP A 372 1.60 -5.53 -22.26
CA ASP A 372 1.77 -5.79 -20.83
C ASP A 372 3.06 -6.63 -20.67
N ASN A 373 4.21 -6.00 -20.35
CA ASN A 373 5.50 -6.69 -20.32
C ASN A 373 5.84 -7.23 -18.93
N LYS A 374 6.79 -8.17 -18.91
CA LYS A 374 7.27 -8.81 -17.69
C LYS A 374 8.78 -8.88 -17.63
N LEU A 375 9.34 -8.21 -16.62
CA LEU A 375 10.76 -8.24 -16.32
C LEU A 375 11.03 -9.08 -15.08
N THR A 376 11.88 -10.10 -15.20
CA THR A 376 12.39 -10.87 -14.05
C THR A 376 13.90 -10.84 -14.00
N LEU A 377 14.46 -10.24 -12.95
CA LEU A 377 15.86 -10.36 -12.58
C LEU A 377 15.99 -11.46 -11.52
N GLN A 378 16.75 -12.52 -11.81
CA GLN A 378 16.92 -13.65 -10.90
C GLN A 378 18.40 -13.99 -10.74
N GLY A 379 19.02 -13.60 -9.62
CA GLY A 379 20.47 -13.73 -9.46
C GLY A 379 21.28 -12.81 -10.37
N ALA A 380 20.65 -11.77 -10.94
CA ALA A 380 21.25 -10.90 -11.93
C ALA A 380 22.07 -9.77 -11.30
N THR A 381 22.92 -9.14 -12.11
CA THR A 381 23.59 -7.89 -11.74
C THR A 381 23.42 -6.86 -12.86
N LEU A 382 22.77 -5.75 -12.56
CA LEU A 382 22.73 -4.58 -13.44
C LEU A 382 23.81 -3.59 -12.98
N ASP A 383 24.69 -3.20 -13.90
CA ASP A 383 25.86 -2.35 -13.63
C ASP A 383 25.92 -1.22 -14.67
N ASN A 384 25.48 -0.02 -14.31
CA ASN A 384 25.27 1.10 -15.25
C ASN A 384 24.39 0.68 -16.45
N THR A 385 23.27 0.01 -16.17
CA THR A 385 22.32 -0.47 -17.18
C THR A 385 20.97 0.23 -16.99
N PHE A 386 20.35 0.61 -18.11
CA PHE A 386 19.01 1.18 -18.12
C PHE A 386 18.03 0.21 -18.81
N ILE A 387 16.94 -0.13 -18.12
CA ILE A 387 15.83 -0.92 -18.65
C ILE A 387 14.56 -0.06 -18.65
N GLU A 388 13.87 0.00 -19.77
CA GLU A 388 12.53 0.58 -19.92
C GLU A 388 11.56 -0.52 -20.32
N THR A 389 10.52 -0.77 -19.52
CA THR A 389 9.63 -1.92 -19.73
C THR A 389 8.43 -1.61 -20.62
N GLY A 390 7.75 -0.46 -20.50
CA GLY A 390 6.67 -0.12 -21.45
C GLY A 390 5.38 0.34 -20.77
N GLU A 391 4.24 -0.32 -21.05
CA GLU A 391 2.98 -0.04 -20.35
C GLU A 391 2.52 -1.21 -19.47
N LYS A 392 2.14 -0.95 -18.22
CA LYS A 392 1.56 -1.93 -17.26
C LYS A 392 2.44 -3.16 -17.04
N ASP A 393 3.57 -2.95 -16.39
CA ASP A 393 4.58 -3.99 -16.30
C ASP A 393 4.66 -4.67 -14.93
N ASP A 394 4.89 -5.98 -14.96
CA ASP A 394 5.23 -6.79 -13.79
C ASP A 394 6.75 -6.93 -13.68
N ILE A 395 7.34 -6.34 -12.64
CA ILE A 395 8.79 -6.31 -12.42
C ILE A 395 9.16 -7.07 -11.16
N LEU A 396 9.89 -8.18 -11.30
CA LEU A 396 10.46 -8.94 -10.19
C LEU A 396 11.98 -8.80 -10.14
N ILE A 397 12.51 -8.23 -9.06
CA ILE A 397 13.93 -8.17 -8.75
C ILE A 397 14.21 -9.13 -7.61
N LYS A 398 14.71 -10.33 -7.93
CA LYS A 398 14.91 -11.41 -6.96
C LYS A 398 16.37 -11.84 -6.88
N ASP A 399 16.89 -11.94 -5.66
CA ASP A 399 18.28 -12.35 -5.39
C ASP A 399 19.32 -11.56 -6.24
N SER A 400 19.01 -10.31 -6.59
CA SER A 400 19.70 -9.54 -7.63
C SER A 400 20.35 -8.26 -7.08
N GLU A 401 21.26 -7.68 -7.86
CA GLU A 401 21.95 -6.44 -7.51
C GLU A 401 21.83 -5.40 -8.64
N LEU A 402 21.34 -4.20 -8.30
CA LEU A 402 21.41 -3.00 -9.16
C LEU A 402 22.47 -2.06 -8.60
N LYS A 403 23.40 -1.61 -9.44
CA LYS A 403 24.46 -0.68 -9.03
C LYS A 403 24.92 0.31 -10.09
N ASN A 404 25.71 1.29 -9.64
CA ASN A 404 26.45 2.24 -10.49
C ASN A 404 25.56 3.04 -11.45
N GLY A 405 24.45 3.58 -10.96
CA GLY A 405 23.53 4.37 -11.77
C GLY A 405 22.57 3.54 -12.61
N SER A 406 22.42 2.25 -12.32
CA SER A 406 21.42 1.43 -13.00
C SER A 406 20.01 1.96 -12.76
N ARG A 407 19.13 1.82 -13.76
CA ARG A 407 17.75 2.29 -13.69
C ARG A 407 16.81 1.26 -14.30
N ILE A 408 15.69 1.06 -13.63
CA ILE A 408 14.51 0.41 -14.20
C ILE A 408 13.43 1.46 -14.25
N ASN A 409 12.83 1.65 -15.42
CA ASN A 409 11.70 2.54 -15.66
C ASN A 409 10.53 1.68 -16.13
N ALA A 410 9.48 1.61 -15.31
CA ALA A 410 8.27 0.86 -15.59
C ALA A 410 7.40 1.52 -16.66
N GLY A 411 7.67 2.77 -17.02
CA GLY A 411 6.94 3.44 -18.08
C GLY A 411 5.59 3.99 -17.61
N ILE A 412 4.50 3.68 -18.31
CA ILE A 412 3.16 4.21 -18.03
C ILE A 412 2.20 3.08 -17.64
N GLY A 413 1.19 3.35 -16.82
CA GLY A 413 0.14 2.36 -16.53
C GLY A 413 0.18 1.83 -15.10
N GLU A 414 -0.35 0.62 -14.92
CA GLU A 414 -0.43 -0.04 -13.61
C GLU A 414 0.78 -0.96 -13.46
N ASP A 415 1.78 -0.49 -12.71
CA ASP A 415 3.05 -1.20 -12.59
C ASP A 415 3.19 -1.85 -11.22
N HIS A 416 3.71 -3.08 -11.21
CA HIS A 416 3.94 -3.85 -10.00
C HIS A 416 5.41 -4.22 -9.87
N VAL A 417 6.13 -3.57 -8.96
CA VAL A 417 7.54 -3.82 -8.69
C VAL A 417 7.70 -4.60 -7.39
N VAL A 418 8.41 -5.72 -7.42
CA VAL A 418 8.78 -6.51 -6.24
C VAL A 418 10.30 -6.60 -6.14
N ILE A 419 10.86 -6.12 -5.03
CA ILE A 419 12.28 -6.21 -4.68
C ILE A 419 12.44 -7.24 -3.56
N ASP A 420 12.80 -8.47 -3.94
CA ASP A 420 12.88 -9.65 -3.09
C ASP A 420 14.34 -10.07 -2.86
N HIS A 421 14.79 -10.03 -1.60
CA HIS A 421 16.15 -10.42 -1.20
C HIS A 421 17.26 -9.79 -2.07
N SER A 422 17.09 -8.51 -2.43
CA SER A 422 17.92 -7.86 -3.45
C SER A 422 18.59 -6.58 -2.94
N LYS A 423 19.63 -6.13 -3.66
CA LYS A 423 20.39 -4.93 -3.30
C LYS A 423 20.27 -3.88 -4.39
N ILE A 424 19.83 -2.69 -4.01
CA ILE A 424 19.74 -1.54 -4.92
C ILE A 424 20.68 -0.46 -4.39
N THR A 425 21.80 -0.24 -5.08
CA THR A 425 22.85 0.70 -4.65
C THR A 425 23.07 1.77 -5.70
N ASP A 426 23.04 3.05 -5.33
CA ASP A 426 23.27 4.16 -6.28
C ASP A 426 22.44 4.02 -7.57
N SER A 427 21.19 3.59 -7.46
CA SER A 427 20.34 3.17 -8.58
C SER A 427 18.92 3.68 -8.44
N VAL A 428 18.14 3.61 -9.52
CA VAL A 428 16.80 4.21 -9.61
C VAL A 428 15.76 3.15 -9.97
N ILE A 429 14.65 3.14 -9.24
CA ILE A 429 13.40 2.50 -9.64
C ILE A 429 12.42 3.62 -9.95
N ASP A 430 11.90 3.64 -11.16
CA ASP A 430 10.99 4.68 -11.64
C ASP A 430 9.71 4.00 -12.14
N VAL A 431 8.57 4.34 -11.54
CA VAL A 431 7.24 3.87 -11.95
C VAL A 431 6.40 5.03 -12.51
N GLY A 432 7.05 6.11 -12.96
CA GLY A 432 6.48 7.45 -13.01
C GLY A 432 6.69 8.24 -14.30
N THR A 433 6.68 7.61 -15.48
CA THR A 433 6.54 8.39 -16.73
C THR A 433 5.07 8.64 -17.07
N SER A 434 4.78 9.76 -17.74
CA SER A 434 3.43 10.15 -18.17
C SER A 434 3.48 10.59 -19.62
N ASP A 435 2.62 10.02 -20.47
CA ASP A 435 2.18 10.69 -21.70
C ASP A 435 0.69 11.04 -21.59
N LEU A 436 0.44 12.34 -21.40
CA LEU A 436 -0.85 13.01 -21.15
C LEU A 436 -1.92 12.85 -22.26
N TYR A 437 -1.66 12.07 -23.29
CA TYR A 437 -2.47 12.06 -24.52
C TYR A 437 -3.33 10.81 -24.73
N SER A 438 -3.03 9.68 -24.08
CA SER A 438 -3.66 8.39 -24.41
C SER A 438 -4.63 7.84 -23.37
N ASP A 439 -4.63 8.31 -22.12
CA ASP A 439 -5.44 7.67 -21.08
C ASP A 439 -6.37 8.60 -20.27
N PRO A 440 -7.57 8.91 -20.79
CA PRO A 440 -8.62 9.59 -20.03
C PRO A 440 -9.28 8.72 -18.95
N LEU A 441 -8.93 7.43 -18.78
CA LEU A 441 -9.64 6.46 -17.92
C LEU A 441 -8.76 5.69 -16.90
N GLY A 442 -7.44 5.66 -17.02
CA GLY A 442 -6.51 4.97 -16.11
C GLY A 442 -5.69 5.89 -15.20
N LEU A 443 -6.14 7.14 -15.03
CA LEU A 443 -5.71 8.09 -13.99
C LEU A 443 -5.97 7.63 -12.54
N SER A 444 -6.32 6.35 -12.31
CA SER A 444 -6.75 5.81 -11.00
C SER A 444 -6.08 4.50 -10.59
N LYS A 445 -5.21 3.94 -11.43
CA LYS A 445 -4.57 2.64 -11.16
C LYS A 445 -3.39 2.82 -10.23
N VAL A 446 -3.32 2.00 -9.18
CA VAL A 446 -2.28 2.07 -8.15
C VAL A 446 -1.01 1.43 -8.70
N GLN A 447 0.13 2.12 -8.62
CA GLN A 447 1.43 1.47 -8.85
C GLN A 447 1.94 0.92 -7.52
N THR A 448 2.37 -0.34 -7.48
CA THR A 448 2.80 -0.97 -6.22
C THR A 448 4.29 -1.25 -6.24
N ILE A 449 5.00 -0.88 -5.17
CA ILE A 449 6.41 -1.18 -4.99
C ILE A 449 6.57 -1.92 -3.66
N ASN A 450 6.87 -3.21 -3.70
CA ASN A 450 7.04 -4.06 -2.52
C ASN A 450 8.52 -4.40 -2.30
N ILE A 451 9.07 -4.02 -1.15
CA ILE A 451 10.48 -4.24 -0.80
C ILE A 451 10.55 -5.24 0.35
N VAL A 452 10.88 -6.50 0.04
CA VAL A 452 10.64 -7.65 0.92
C VAL A 452 11.89 -8.50 1.16
N ASN A 453 11.79 -9.43 2.14
CA ASN A 453 12.74 -10.53 2.36
C ASN A 453 14.22 -10.12 2.55
N ASN A 454 14.45 -9.08 3.35
CA ASN A 454 15.78 -8.55 3.65
C ASN A 454 16.47 -7.88 2.45
N SER A 455 15.68 -7.20 1.62
CA SER A 455 16.22 -6.31 0.59
C SER A 455 16.90 -5.09 1.23
N LEU A 456 17.96 -4.60 0.59
CA LEU A 456 18.73 -3.44 1.06
C LEU A 456 18.81 -2.37 -0.02
N LEU A 457 18.29 -1.20 0.28
CA LEU A 457 18.39 -0.01 -0.56
C LEU A 457 19.45 0.93 0.03
N THR A 458 20.42 1.36 -0.78
CA THR A 458 21.49 2.26 -0.35
C THR A 458 21.73 3.33 -1.41
N ASN A 459 21.54 4.61 -1.07
CA ASN A 459 21.56 5.71 -2.05
C ASN A 459 20.62 5.42 -3.24
N ALA A 460 19.52 4.71 -2.99
CA ALA A 460 18.54 4.38 -4.00
C ALA A 460 17.53 5.52 -4.13
N ARG A 461 16.95 5.66 -5.32
CA ARG A 461 15.86 6.60 -5.58
C ARG A 461 14.65 5.86 -6.12
N ILE A 462 13.49 6.18 -5.57
CA ILE A 462 12.20 5.70 -6.04
C ILE A 462 11.43 6.91 -6.54
N TYR A 463 11.04 6.86 -7.81
CA TYR A 463 10.28 7.92 -8.46
C TYR A 463 8.90 7.42 -8.83
N GLY A 464 7.91 8.19 -8.42
CA GLY A 464 6.55 8.09 -8.88
C GLY A 464 6.17 9.15 -9.90
N PRO A 465 4.89 9.17 -10.30
CA PRO A 465 4.49 9.97 -11.44
C PRO A 465 4.52 11.47 -11.21
N GLY A 466 4.93 12.22 -12.24
CA GLY A 466 4.66 13.66 -12.32
C GLY A 466 5.71 14.60 -11.71
N ILE A 467 6.93 14.12 -11.45
CA ILE A 467 8.04 14.95 -10.94
C ILE A 467 8.40 16.12 -11.90
N PHE A 468 8.06 16.00 -13.20
CA PHE A 468 8.37 17.00 -14.23
C PHE A 468 7.16 17.34 -15.13
N GLY A 469 6.11 17.99 -14.61
CA GLY A 469 5.04 18.51 -15.48
C GLY A 469 3.85 19.12 -14.74
N SER A 470 3.19 20.11 -15.36
CA SER A 470 1.94 20.65 -14.83
C SER A 470 0.77 19.73 -15.18
N MET A 471 0.12 19.19 -14.14
CA MET A 471 -1.28 18.72 -14.08
C MET A 471 -1.61 17.42 -14.83
N SER A 472 -2.30 16.53 -14.09
CA SER A 472 -2.94 15.24 -14.49
C SER A 472 -2.00 14.16 -15.06
N GLY A 473 -1.12 13.63 -14.21
CA GLY A 473 -0.36 12.37 -14.43
C GLY A 473 -0.86 11.23 -13.50
N PRO A 474 -0.37 9.97 -13.64
CA PRO A 474 -1.08 8.72 -13.31
C PRO A 474 -1.51 8.49 -11.85
N GLY A 475 -2.17 7.34 -11.63
CA GLY A 475 -2.77 6.97 -10.34
C GLY A 475 -1.78 6.89 -9.18
N PRO A 476 -2.25 6.63 -7.96
CA PRO A 476 -1.43 6.72 -6.75
C PRO A 476 -0.35 5.64 -6.66
N ILE A 477 0.67 5.88 -5.86
CA ILE A 477 1.66 4.88 -5.45
C ILE A 477 1.26 4.21 -4.15
N GLU A 478 1.47 2.90 -4.07
CA GLU A 478 1.58 2.15 -2.83
C GLU A 478 3.01 1.62 -2.68
N LEU A 479 3.80 2.22 -1.78
CA LEU A 479 5.16 1.82 -1.48
C LEU A 479 5.21 1.08 -0.14
N ASN A 480 5.63 -0.19 -0.16
CA ASN A 480 5.73 -1.05 1.00
C ASN A 480 7.19 -1.42 1.30
N LEU A 481 7.77 -0.83 2.35
CA LEU A 481 9.05 -1.24 2.91
C LEU A 481 8.82 -2.25 4.03
N GLU A 482 8.85 -3.53 3.70
CA GLU A 482 8.51 -4.62 4.62
C GLU A 482 9.58 -4.87 5.67
N LYS A 483 9.12 -5.39 6.81
CA LYS A 483 9.97 -5.73 7.95
C LYS A 483 11.13 -6.65 7.55
N GLY A 484 12.33 -6.28 7.97
CA GLY A 484 13.57 -7.03 7.70
C GLY A 484 14.34 -6.52 6.48
N SER A 485 13.69 -5.78 5.57
CA SER A 485 14.36 -4.97 4.55
C SER A 485 14.81 -3.64 5.15
N ASP A 486 15.89 -3.02 4.67
CA ASP A 486 16.35 -1.73 5.22
C ASP A 486 16.68 -0.74 4.10
N ALA A 487 16.57 0.55 4.43
CA ALA A 487 16.94 1.64 3.53
C ALA A 487 17.92 2.61 4.18
N VAL A 488 18.95 2.99 3.43
CA VAL A 488 19.99 3.94 3.85
C VAL A 488 20.15 5.03 2.79
N ASN A 489 20.01 6.30 3.17
CA ASN A 489 20.02 7.45 2.24
C ASN A 489 19.02 7.26 1.08
N LEU A 490 17.80 6.85 1.39
CA LEU A 490 16.74 6.64 0.39
C LEU A 490 16.12 7.98 -0.01
N THR A 491 15.84 8.16 -1.29
CA THR A 491 14.94 9.21 -1.77
C THR A 491 13.68 8.60 -2.34
N VAL A 492 12.51 9.06 -1.91
CA VAL A 492 11.21 8.74 -2.50
C VAL A 492 10.53 10.05 -2.88
N ASP A 493 10.12 10.16 -4.15
CA ASP A 493 9.23 11.22 -4.60
C ASP A 493 8.02 10.55 -5.25
N SER A 494 6.86 10.51 -4.59
CA SER A 494 5.74 9.64 -5.03
C SER A 494 4.78 10.29 -6.03
N GLY A 495 4.57 11.60 -6.02
CA GLY A 495 3.84 12.26 -7.11
C GLY A 495 3.00 13.45 -6.69
N ARG A 496 1.74 13.52 -7.17
CA ARG A 496 0.72 14.49 -6.73
C ARG A 496 -0.65 13.81 -6.58
N SER A 497 -0.62 12.49 -6.43
CA SER A 497 -1.77 11.60 -6.36
C SER A 497 -1.92 11.15 -4.91
N LYS A 498 -3.07 10.55 -4.56
CA LYS A 498 -3.34 10.06 -3.20
C LYS A 498 -2.49 8.83 -2.85
N ASP A 499 -1.27 9.06 -2.39
CA ASP A 499 -0.25 8.02 -2.22
C ASP A 499 -0.32 7.35 -0.85
N ILE A 500 0.17 6.11 -0.80
CA ILE A 500 0.28 5.30 0.42
C ILE A 500 1.74 4.86 0.57
N ILE A 501 2.37 5.25 1.66
CA ILE A 501 3.75 4.85 2.00
C ILE A 501 3.72 4.08 3.32
N ASN A 502 4.02 2.79 3.26
CA ASN A 502 4.08 1.88 4.39
C ASN A 502 5.53 1.55 4.73
N ILE A 503 5.95 1.87 5.96
CA ILE A 503 7.30 1.72 6.48
C ILE A 503 7.26 0.79 7.69
N HIS A 504 7.49 -0.49 7.44
CA HIS A 504 7.52 -1.54 8.46
C HIS A 504 8.95 -1.90 8.91
N SER A 505 9.94 -1.10 8.48
CA SER A 505 11.36 -1.34 8.74
C SER A 505 12.19 -0.05 8.83
N ASN A 506 13.52 -0.16 8.92
CA ASN A 506 14.37 0.99 9.21
C ASN A 506 14.65 1.84 7.97
N ILE A 507 14.54 3.15 8.16
CA ILE A 507 15.03 4.16 7.21
C ILE A 507 16.02 5.02 7.95
N THR A 508 17.27 4.99 7.50
CA THR A 508 18.39 5.66 8.16
C THR A 508 19.19 6.47 7.16
N ALA A 509 20.08 7.32 7.66
CA ALA A 509 21.08 7.96 6.81
C ALA A 509 22.46 7.93 7.45
N THR A 510 23.48 7.93 6.61
CA THR A 510 24.88 8.06 7.03
C THR A 510 25.14 9.48 7.56
N SER A 511 26.23 9.70 8.31
CA SER A 511 26.54 11.02 8.91
C SER A 511 26.73 12.19 7.92
N LEU A 512 26.79 11.92 6.61
CA LEU A 512 26.92 12.92 5.54
C LEU A 512 25.73 12.92 4.58
N GLY A 513 24.76 12.02 4.77
CA GLY A 513 23.59 11.87 3.92
C GLY A 513 22.30 12.12 4.69
N TYR A 514 21.19 12.24 3.97
CA TYR A 514 19.83 12.30 4.51
C TYR A 514 18.95 11.39 3.67
N SER A 515 18.02 10.69 4.32
CA SER A 515 16.90 10.07 3.61
C SER A 515 15.80 11.12 3.47
N SER A 516 15.13 11.15 2.32
CA SER A 516 14.09 12.13 2.02
C SER A 516 12.90 11.43 1.40
N MET A 517 11.70 11.71 1.89
CA MET A 517 10.46 11.27 1.27
C MET A 517 9.55 12.47 1.08
N ALA A 518 9.02 12.63 -0.12
CA ALA A 518 8.11 13.69 -0.47
C ALA A 518 6.94 13.13 -1.30
N THR A 519 5.71 13.29 -0.82
CA THR A 519 4.53 12.89 -1.60
C THR A 519 4.01 14.01 -2.51
N GLN A 520 4.50 15.24 -2.31
CA GLN A 520 4.26 16.48 -3.08
C GLN A 520 2.80 16.97 -3.17
N GLY A 521 1.82 16.09 -3.06
CA GLY A 521 0.44 16.40 -2.72
C GLY A 521 -0.53 15.29 -3.08
N GLY A 522 -1.79 15.43 -2.70
CA GLY A 522 -2.72 14.32 -2.58
C GLY A 522 -3.20 14.23 -1.12
N ASP A 523 -4.28 13.49 -0.84
CA ASP A 523 -4.65 13.18 0.55
C ASP A 523 -3.87 11.93 0.99
N ASP A 524 -2.59 12.08 1.32
CA ASP A 524 -1.65 10.97 1.42
C ASP A 524 -1.71 10.24 2.75
N ILE A 525 -1.28 8.97 2.75
CA ILE A 525 -1.23 8.15 3.95
C ILE A 525 0.18 7.60 4.15
N ILE A 526 0.81 7.96 5.27
CA ILE A 526 2.13 7.48 5.66
C ILE A 526 2.00 6.65 6.93
N ASN A 527 2.32 5.36 6.85
CA ASN A 527 2.27 4.43 7.98
C ASN A 527 3.70 4.04 8.38
N ILE A 528 4.06 4.25 9.64
CA ILE A 528 5.37 3.88 10.20
C ILE A 528 5.14 2.98 11.41
N ASP A 529 5.57 1.71 11.32
CA ASP A 529 5.30 0.77 12.41
C ASP A 529 6.32 -0.34 12.62
N SER A 530 5.93 -1.41 13.33
CA SER A 530 6.67 -2.69 13.39
C SER A 530 8.05 -2.63 14.04
N GLY A 531 8.31 -1.61 14.85
CA GLY A 531 9.61 -1.32 15.47
C GLY A 531 10.55 -0.51 14.57
N ALA A 532 10.03 0.12 13.50
CA ALA A 532 10.80 0.93 12.58
C ALA A 532 11.62 2.01 13.29
N LYS A 533 12.86 2.20 12.81
CA LYS A 533 13.71 3.31 13.21
C LYS A 533 13.80 4.30 12.05
N ILE A 534 13.39 5.54 12.31
CA ILE A 534 13.45 6.65 11.36
C ILE A 534 14.52 7.62 11.85
N GLU A 535 15.69 7.54 11.26
CA GLU A 535 16.88 8.27 11.71
C GLU A 535 17.50 9.12 10.59
N ASN A 536 17.79 10.40 10.88
CA ASN A 536 18.33 11.35 9.89
C ASN A 536 17.49 11.37 8.60
N THR A 537 16.17 11.37 8.78
CA THR A 537 15.20 11.26 7.68
C THR A 537 14.28 12.46 7.69
N THR A 538 13.96 12.94 6.50
CA THR A 538 12.99 14.00 6.30
C THR A 538 11.80 13.44 5.52
N ILE A 539 10.58 13.72 5.99
CA ILE A 539 9.33 13.30 5.36
C ILE A 539 8.44 14.54 5.22
N TYR A 540 7.93 14.80 4.02
CA TYR A 540 7.01 15.89 3.71
C TYR A 540 5.81 15.35 2.92
N ALA A 541 4.60 15.53 3.41
CA ALA A 541 3.41 15.16 2.63
C ALA A 541 2.94 16.28 1.66
N GLN A 542 3.18 17.52 2.06
CA GLN A 542 2.97 18.76 1.30
C GLN A 542 1.53 19.24 1.21
N VAL A 543 0.76 18.88 0.18
CA VAL A 543 -0.55 19.52 -0.09
C VAL A 543 -1.65 18.49 -0.12
N GLY A 544 -2.70 18.69 0.65
CA GLY A 544 -3.84 17.79 0.75
C GLY A 544 -4.02 17.32 2.20
N ASN A 545 -5.15 16.68 2.50
CA ASN A 545 -5.43 16.27 3.88
C ASN A 545 -4.68 14.96 4.18
N ASP A 546 -3.51 15.10 4.75
CA ASP A 546 -2.55 14.03 4.95
C ASP A 546 -2.76 13.32 6.28
N THR A 547 -2.51 12.01 6.29
CA THR A 547 -2.60 11.19 7.50
C THR A 547 -1.29 10.46 7.74
N ILE A 548 -0.62 10.81 8.84
CA ILE A 548 0.61 10.15 9.28
C ILE A 548 0.31 9.30 10.52
N ASN A 549 0.38 7.98 10.35
CA ASN A 549 0.20 7.00 11.43
C ASN A 549 1.55 6.46 11.87
N ILE A 550 1.90 6.63 13.14
CA ILE A 550 3.16 6.14 13.72
C ILE A 550 2.83 5.23 14.91
N ASN A 551 3.11 3.94 14.79
CA ASN A 551 2.77 2.93 15.78
C ASN A 551 3.95 2.03 16.13
N ASN A 552 4.43 2.02 17.38
CA ASN A 552 5.57 1.21 17.82
C ASN A 552 6.82 1.49 16.95
N ALA A 553 7.31 2.74 16.98
CA ALA A 553 8.45 3.21 16.19
C ALA A 553 9.35 4.15 17.00
N THR A 554 10.60 4.32 16.54
CA THR A 554 11.56 5.27 17.10
C THR A 554 11.96 6.31 16.07
N ILE A 555 11.76 7.59 16.39
CA ILE A 555 12.12 8.73 15.55
C ILE A 555 13.29 9.49 16.20
N SER A 556 14.37 9.73 15.45
CA SER A 556 15.54 10.44 15.98
C SER A 556 16.31 11.25 14.94
N HIS A 557 16.67 12.50 15.25
CA HIS A 557 17.32 13.41 14.28
C HIS A 557 16.54 13.53 12.96
N SER A 558 15.22 13.40 13.01
CA SER A 558 14.35 13.33 11.84
C SER A 558 13.28 14.39 11.90
N TYR A 559 12.82 14.83 10.74
CA TYR A 559 11.80 15.85 10.59
C TYR A 559 10.66 15.27 9.75
N ILE A 560 9.47 15.19 10.33
CA ILE A 560 8.27 14.69 9.66
C ILE A 560 7.26 15.81 9.67
N SER A 561 6.83 16.28 8.51
CA SER A 561 5.86 17.35 8.36
C SER A 561 4.76 16.87 7.44
N THR A 562 3.51 17.16 7.81
CA THR A 562 2.41 17.00 6.86
C THR A 562 2.50 18.08 5.78
N ASP A 563 3.05 19.24 6.11
CA ASP A 563 3.16 20.34 5.16
C ASP A 563 4.50 20.47 4.41
N GLY A 564 4.51 21.24 3.32
CA GLY A 564 5.67 21.51 2.47
C GLY A 564 6.30 22.88 2.70
N HIS A 565 7.61 23.01 2.45
CA HIS A 565 8.38 24.25 2.69
C HIS A 565 7.67 25.52 2.17
N ALA A 566 7.26 26.39 3.11
CA ALA A 566 6.72 27.75 2.99
C ALA A 566 6.49 28.30 1.55
N GLY A 567 5.24 28.36 1.12
CA GLY A 567 4.87 29.09 -0.10
C GLY A 567 3.54 28.73 -0.74
N ILE A 568 2.84 27.71 -0.24
CA ILE A 568 1.57 27.22 -0.77
C ILE A 568 0.50 27.54 0.27
N SER A 569 -0.48 28.38 -0.08
CA SER A 569 -1.62 28.69 0.78
C SER A 569 -2.68 27.61 0.53
N ALA A 570 -2.47 26.43 1.09
CA ALA A 570 -3.50 25.42 1.19
C ALA A 570 -4.25 25.56 2.54
N ILE A 571 -5.46 25.01 2.60
CA ILE A 571 -6.28 24.94 3.81
C ILE A 571 -6.57 23.45 3.93
N ASP A 572 -5.59 22.74 4.46
CA ASP A 572 -5.56 21.31 4.68
C ASP A 572 -6.12 21.04 6.08
N LYS A 573 -6.15 19.76 6.44
CA LYS A 573 -6.50 19.30 7.78
C LYS A 573 -5.78 18.00 8.02
N ASP A 574 -4.52 18.10 8.41
CA ASP A 574 -3.72 16.91 8.51
C ASP A 574 -3.88 16.24 9.87
N THR A 575 -3.48 14.97 9.92
CA THR A 575 -3.65 14.17 11.12
C THR A 575 -2.42 13.33 11.40
N PHE A 576 -1.85 13.54 12.58
CA PHE A 576 -0.90 12.63 13.21
C PHE A 576 -1.62 11.68 14.17
N ASN A 577 -1.47 10.37 13.96
CA ASN A 577 -1.91 9.35 14.91
C ASN A 577 -0.69 8.64 15.49
N LEU A 578 -0.42 8.87 16.78
CA LEU A 578 0.79 8.38 17.46
C LEU A 578 0.41 7.34 18.51
N SER A 579 0.99 6.14 18.41
CA SER A 579 0.83 5.06 19.39
C SER A 579 2.18 4.40 19.69
N GLU A 580 2.58 4.27 20.96
CA GLU A 580 3.82 3.57 21.33
C GLU A 580 5.09 4.14 20.64
N VAL A 581 5.20 5.47 20.55
CA VAL A 581 6.27 6.15 19.81
C VAL A 581 7.38 6.66 20.74
N THR A 582 8.64 6.46 20.37
CA THR A 582 9.79 7.12 21.02
C THR A 582 10.34 8.22 20.14
N ILE A 583 10.34 9.46 20.62
CA ILE A 583 10.88 10.64 19.91
C ILE A 583 12.07 11.18 20.71
N LYS A 584 13.24 11.30 20.07
CA LYS A 584 14.46 11.71 20.76
C LYS A 584 15.44 12.45 19.86
N ASN A 585 16.51 12.97 20.46
CA ASN A 585 17.63 13.57 19.73
C ASN A 585 17.20 14.66 18.73
N GLY A 586 16.28 15.54 19.13
CA GLY A 586 15.82 16.67 18.31
C GLY A 586 14.94 16.28 17.12
N ALA A 587 14.31 15.10 17.14
CA ALA A 587 13.32 14.76 16.13
C ALA A 587 12.04 15.60 16.29
N LYS A 588 11.43 16.01 15.18
CA LYS A 588 10.25 16.88 15.17
C LYS A 588 9.16 16.31 14.26
N LEU A 589 7.93 16.34 14.77
CA LEU A 589 6.71 16.09 14.02
C LEU A 589 5.95 17.43 13.94
N GLU A 590 5.73 17.94 12.75
CA GLU A 590 5.22 19.28 12.50
C GLU A 590 3.90 19.22 11.70
N GLY A 591 2.92 20.00 12.13
CA GLY A 591 1.63 20.20 11.47
C GLY A 591 1.86 20.99 10.17
N GLY A 592 2.02 22.31 10.28
CA GLY A 592 2.20 23.12 9.08
C GLY A 592 1.60 24.50 9.19
N LEU A 593 0.93 24.95 8.13
CA LEU A 593 0.34 26.27 8.00
C LEU A 593 -1.16 26.32 8.32
N ASP A 594 -1.81 25.18 8.54
CA ASP A 594 -3.26 25.05 8.66
C ASP A 594 -3.71 24.33 9.94
N THR A 595 -4.85 23.63 9.92
CA THR A 595 -5.44 23.10 11.16
C THR A 595 -5.15 21.62 11.27
N ASP A 596 -4.19 21.30 12.11
CA ASP A 596 -3.71 19.94 12.28
C ASP A 596 -4.25 19.28 13.54
N THR A 597 -4.34 17.95 13.48
CA THR A 597 -4.78 17.14 14.62
C THR A 597 -3.72 16.12 15.02
N PHE A 598 -3.24 16.21 16.25
CA PHE A 598 -2.36 15.24 16.88
C PHE A 598 -3.14 14.36 17.84
N ASN A 599 -3.36 13.09 17.48
CA ASN A 599 -3.90 12.07 18.39
C ASN A 599 -2.75 11.30 19.05
N ILE A 600 -2.59 11.44 20.37
CA ILE A 600 -1.39 11.00 21.10
C ILE A 600 -1.74 9.90 22.10
N GLU A 601 -1.15 8.72 21.91
CA GLU A 601 -1.27 7.57 22.80
C GLU A 601 0.11 6.98 23.12
N ASN A 602 0.52 6.99 24.38
CA ASN A 602 1.72 6.29 24.87
C ASN A 602 3.01 6.67 24.12
N ILE A 603 3.47 7.91 24.30
CA ILE A 603 4.74 8.38 23.73
C ILE A 603 5.80 8.59 24.80
N THR A 604 7.06 8.39 24.42
CA THR A 604 8.24 8.75 25.22
C THR A 604 9.04 9.80 24.48
N VAL A 605 9.39 10.91 25.17
CA VAL A 605 10.14 12.03 24.60
C VAL A 605 11.41 12.26 25.40
N ASP A 606 12.56 12.22 24.71
CA ASP A 606 13.89 12.48 25.30
C ASP A 606 14.59 13.60 24.50
N GLN A 607 14.20 14.85 24.80
CA GLN A 607 14.67 16.07 24.12
C GLN A 607 15.20 17.12 25.10
N ASN A 608 16.29 17.81 24.70
CA ASN A 608 16.96 18.85 25.49
C ASN A 608 16.11 20.13 25.54
N GLY A 609 15.68 20.55 26.73
CA GLY A 609 14.94 21.82 26.90
C GLY A 609 15.79 23.09 27.03
N TYR A 610 16.83 23.26 26.20
CA TYR A 610 17.70 24.46 26.17
C TYR A 610 17.88 25.00 24.74
N GLY A 611 17.03 25.94 24.34
CA GLY A 611 17.35 26.94 23.32
C GLY A 611 17.62 26.42 21.91
N GLY A 612 16.87 25.42 21.47
CA GLY A 612 16.70 25.09 20.05
C GLY A 612 15.22 24.88 19.79
N ASP A 613 14.74 25.31 18.63
CA ASP A 613 13.33 25.37 18.21
C ASP A 613 12.66 23.98 18.02
N SER A 614 12.92 22.99 18.90
CA SER A 614 12.57 21.59 18.65
C SER A 614 11.71 20.99 19.77
N PHE A 615 10.44 21.39 19.81
CA PHE A 615 9.42 20.55 20.41
C PHE A 615 9.30 19.24 19.63
N ALA A 616 9.00 18.14 20.32
CA ALA A 616 8.80 16.85 19.67
C ALA A 616 7.59 16.88 18.71
N LEU A 617 6.53 17.55 19.14
CA LEU A 617 5.29 17.78 18.41
C LEU A 617 5.08 19.31 18.32
N ASN A 618 4.91 19.83 17.10
CA ASN A 618 4.68 21.24 16.84
C ASN A 618 3.50 21.39 15.88
N GLY A 619 2.52 22.23 16.21
CA GLY A 619 1.47 22.58 15.25
C GLY A 619 1.99 23.56 14.18
N ASP A 620 2.94 24.42 14.55
CA ASP A 620 3.59 25.44 13.72
C ASP A 620 2.73 26.67 13.46
N SER A 621 1.74 26.61 12.58
CA SER A 621 0.84 27.72 12.29
C SER A 621 -0.57 27.20 12.01
N GLY A 622 -1.57 27.97 12.43
CA GLY A 622 -2.98 27.58 12.35
C GLY A 622 -3.51 27.18 13.72
N ASN A 623 -4.76 26.73 13.76
CA ASN A 623 -5.47 26.45 15.02
C ASN A 623 -5.46 24.94 15.28
N ASP A 624 -4.42 24.45 15.94
CA ASP A 624 -4.09 23.04 16.06
C ASP A 624 -4.73 22.36 17.26
N ILE A 625 -4.89 21.03 17.14
CA ILE A 625 -5.61 20.23 18.13
C ILE A 625 -4.75 19.05 18.59
N PHE A 626 -4.37 19.06 19.87
CA PHE A 626 -3.63 17.98 20.51
C PHE A 626 -4.56 17.18 21.43
N ASN A 627 -4.85 15.93 21.07
CA ASN A 627 -5.68 15.01 21.84
C ASN A 627 -4.83 13.95 22.55
N ILE A 628 -4.52 14.18 23.82
CA ILE A 628 -3.71 13.28 24.64
C ILE A 628 -4.62 12.24 25.31
N ARG A 629 -4.56 11.00 24.82
CA ARG A 629 -5.41 9.87 25.27
C ARG A 629 -4.68 8.86 26.15
N GLY A 630 -3.37 8.75 25.98
CA GLY A 630 -2.53 7.78 26.70
C GLY A 630 -1.51 8.43 27.63
N THR A 631 -0.36 7.78 27.75
CA THR A 631 0.77 8.31 28.53
C THR A 631 1.70 9.19 27.68
N ILE A 632 2.17 10.30 28.22
CA ILE A 632 3.36 11.01 27.75
C ILE A 632 4.42 10.90 28.85
N ASP A 633 5.60 10.39 28.52
CA ASP A 633 6.77 10.40 29.41
C ASP A 633 7.88 11.26 28.78
N GLY A 634 7.96 12.52 29.20
CA GLY A 634 8.97 13.48 28.79
C GLY A 634 10.25 13.44 29.64
N LYS A 635 10.52 12.32 30.33
CA LYS A 635 11.64 12.26 31.25
C LYS A 635 12.98 12.40 30.52
N PHE A 636 13.60 13.56 30.71
CA PHE A 636 14.86 13.87 30.08
C PHE A 636 16.06 13.21 30.81
N ASN A 637 16.93 12.52 30.07
CA ASN A 637 18.00 11.70 30.64
C ASN A 637 19.30 12.46 31.00
N ASP A 638 19.33 13.79 30.93
CA ASP A 638 20.50 14.61 31.32
C ASP A 638 20.27 15.39 32.62
N ALA A 639 20.99 14.98 33.67
CA ALA A 639 20.90 15.59 35.01
C ALA A 639 21.44 17.04 35.10
N ARG A 640 22.00 17.62 34.03
CA ARG A 640 22.51 19.00 34.00
C ARG A 640 21.45 20.03 33.62
N VAL A 641 20.34 19.55 33.04
CA VAL A 641 19.26 20.34 32.45
C VAL A 641 17.98 19.95 33.18
N GLY A 642 17.00 20.86 33.31
CA GLY A 642 15.74 20.54 34.01
C GLY A 642 15.17 19.19 33.53
N TYR A 643 14.59 18.40 34.43
CA TYR A 643 14.12 17.03 34.14
C TYR A 643 12.97 16.94 33.12
N LEU A 644 12.59 18.05 32.47
CA LEU A 644 11.41 18.17 31.60
C LEU A 644 11.84 18.27 30.14
N SER A 645 11.32 17.40 29.28
CA SER A 645 11.44 17.55 27.83
C SER A 645 10.40 18.52 27.26
N GLU A 646 10.79 19.20 26.19
CA GLU A 646 9.89 19.99 25.33
C GLU A 646 9.10 19.03 24.43
N VAL A 647 7.82 18.86 24.74
CA VAL A 647 6.98 17.82 24.12
C VAL A 647 6.04 18.41 23.08
N ILE A 648 5.21 19.38 23.47
CA ILE A 648 4.19 19.99 22.61
C ILE A 648 4.39 21.50 22.59
N SER A 649 4.34 22.07 21.39
CA SER A 649 4.03 23.47 21.12
C SER A 649 2.84 23.48 20.17
N GLY A 650 1.84 24.31 20.44
CA GLY A 650 0.78 24.60 19.48
C GLY A 650 1.34 25.36 18.29
N GLY A 651 1.91 26.54 18.50
CA GLY A 651 2.48 27.35 17.42
C GLY A 651 1.64 28.60 17.20
N ASP A 652 1.67 29.17 16.00
CA ASP A 652 0.94 30.40 15.69
C ASP A 652 -0.55 30.13 15.48
N GLY A 653 -1.41 30.36 16.47
CA GLY A 653 -2.86 30.35 16.27
C GLY A 653 -3.63 30.14 17.56
N ASP A 654 -4.95 29.97 17.49
CA ASP A 654 -5.73 29.62 18.68
C ASP A 654 -5.78 28.09 18.84
N ASP A 655 -4.83 27.54 19.58
CA ASP A 655 -4.59 26.10 19.72
C ASP A 655 -5.39 25.48 20.87
N THR A 656 -5.61 24.17 20.77
CA THR A 656 -6.32 23.40 21.80
C THR A 656 -5.57 22.14 22.20
N VAL A 657 -5.18 22.07 23.48
CA VAL A 657 -4.59 20.87 24.08
C VAL A 657 -5.60 20.19 25.02
N ASN A 658 -6.05 19.01 24.63
CA ASN A 658 -6.98 18.17 25.38
C ASN A 658 -6.24 17.05 26.11
N PHE A 659 -6.24 17.08 27.44
CA PHE A 659 -5.81 15.95 28.27
C PHE A 659 -7.04 15.10 28.58
N GLU A 660 -7.25 14.02 27.82
CA GLU A 660 -8.43 13.17 27.94
C GLU A 660 -8.47 12.38 29.25
N GLY A 661 -9.66 11.89 29.61
CA GLY A 661 -9.83 11.10 30.82
C GLY A 661 -8.98 9.82 30.79
N GLY A 662 -8.17 9.61 31.83
CA GLY A 662 -7.23 8.49 31.92
C GLY A 662 -5.85 8.77 31.32
N SER A 663 -5.64 9.91 30.66
CA SER A 663 -4.31 10.32 30.20
C SER A 663 -3.36 10.58 31.37
N VAL A 664 -2.06 10.32 31.14
CA VAL A 664 -1.01 10.55 32.14
C VAL A 664 0.15 11.29 31.49
N VAL A 665 0.45 12.51 31.93
CA VAL A 665 1.55 13.31 31.39
C VAL A 665 2.62 13.51 32.46
N ASN A 666 3.84 13.05 32.20
CA ASN A 666 4.95 13.12 33.14
C ASN A 666 6.12 13.88 32.55
N TYR A 667 6.74 14.75 33.35
CA TYR A 667 8.00 15.40 32.99
C TYR A 667 7.95 16.16 31.66
N SER A 668 6.83 16.80 31.34
CA SER A 668 6.62 17.43 30.04
C SER A 668 6.49 18.95 30.16
N LYS A 669 7.10 19.68 29.23
CA LYS A 669 6.71 21.06 28.91
C LYS A 669 5.75 21.05 27.72
N ILE A 670 4.65 21.77 27.88
CA ILE A 670 3.58 21.94 26.88
C ILE A 670 3.30 23.43 26.78
N TYR A 671 3.56 24.03 25.63
CA TYR A 671 3.33 25.45 25.40
C TYR A 671 2.18 25.65 24.42
N GLY A 672 1.49 26.79 24.54
CA GLY A 672 0.60 27.31 23.53
C GLY A 672 1.39 27.59 22.27
N GLU A 673 2.40 28.45 22.39
CA GLU A 673 3.22 28.85 21.26
C GLU A 673 4.67 29.16 21.64
N TRP A 674 5.42 29.63 20.65
CA TRP A 674 6.74 30.23 20.85
C TRP A 674 6.63 31.76 20.92
N SER A 675 7.54 32.43 21.63
CA SER A 675 7.45 33.87 21.90
C SER A 675 7.34 34.75 20.63
N GLY A 676 6.46 35.76 20.65
CA GLY A 676 6.34 36.79 19.60
C GLY A 676 5.23 36.58 18.58
N TYR A 677 4.48 35.50 18.73
CA TYR A 677 3.24 35.18 18.02
C TYR A 677 2.06 35.44 18.96
N ILE A 678 0.81 35.48 18.47
CA ILE A 678 -0.34 35.79 19.34
C ILE A 678 -1.43 34.75 19.08
N GLY A 679 -1.60 33.83 20.03
CA GLY A 679 -2.60 32.76 20.04
C GLY A 679 -3.43 32.81 21.32
N ASN A 680 -4.74 32.57 21.26
CA ASN A 680 -5.54 32.42 22.48
C ASN A 680 -5.80 30.94 22.74
N ASP A 681 -4.89 30.32 23.49
CA ASP A 681 -4.83 28.88 23.59
C ASP A 681 -5.69 28.31 24.69
N THR A 682 -6.13 27.07 24.49
CA THR A 682 -7.01 26.38 25.43
C THR A 682 -6.43 25.04 25.88
N PHE A 683 -6.16 24.93 27.18
CA PHE A 683 -5.70 23.71 27.84
C PHE A 683 -6.82 23.06 28.64
N ASN A 684 -7.35 21.94 28.16
CA ASN A 684 -8.45 21.22 28.79
C ASN A 684 -7.96 19.99 29.56
N ILE A 685 -7.74 20.13 30.86
CA ILE A 685 -7.41 19.00 31.75
C ILE A 685 -8.69 18.32 32.23
N LYS A 686 -9.13 17.27 31.52
CA LYS A 686 -10.43 16.64 31.72
C LYS A 686 -10.45 15.72 32.95
N SER A 687 -11.66 15.33 33.35
CA SER A 687 -11.88 14.43 34.48
C SER A 687 -11.11 13.11 34.32
N GLY A 688 -10.32 12.74 35.34
CA GLY A 688 -9.50 11.54 35.33
C GLY A 688 -8.14 11.67 34.63
N ALA A 689 -7.82 12.81 34.03
CA ALA A 689 -6.46 13.09 33.54
C ALA A 689 -5.50 13.32 34.71
N THR A 690 -4.25 12.87 34.58
CA THR A 690 -3.19 13.04 35.59
C THR A 690 -1.95 13.70 34.99
N LEU A 691 -1.51 14.80 35.58
CA LEU A 691 -0.26 15.48 35.21
C LEU A 691 0.71 15.41 36.39
N ASN A 692 1.95 14.98 36.15
CA ASN A 692 2.98 14.84 37.18
C ASN A 692 4.28 15.51 36.78
N ASN A 693 4.82 16.39 37.64
CA ASN A 693 6.10 17.06 37.40
C ASN A 693 6.13 17.72 36.01
N SER A 694 5.06 18.40 35.60
CA SER A 694 4.94 18.97 34.25
C SER A 694 4.75 20.49 34.32
N MET A 695 4.96 21.14 33.19
CA MET A 695 4.79 22.57 33.02
C MET A 695 3.88 22.83 31.82
N ILE A 696 2.87 23.68 32.02
CA ILE A 696 2.04 24.22 30.94
C ILE A 696 2.19 25.74 30.97
N CYS A 697 2.44 26.33 29.81
CA CYS A 697 2.50 27.78 29.62
C CYS A 697 1.56 28.14 28.46
N GLY A 698 0.79 29.22 28.59
CA GLY A 698 0.03 29.79 27.50
C GLY A 698 1.02 30.48 26.57
N MET A 699 1.59 31.60 27.04
CA MET A 699 2.61 32.46 26.43
C MET A 699 2.03 33.83 26.06
N ASP A 700 1.85 34.16 24.79
CA ASP A 700 1.41 35.45 24.29
C ASP A 700 -0.07 35.38 23.84
N GLY A 701 -1.01 35.76 24.69
CA GLY A 701 -2.41 35.82 24.29
C GLY A 701 -3.36 35.71 25.46
N ASN A 702 -4.66 35.58 25.22
CA ASN A 702 -5.61 35.39 26.33
C ASN A 702 -5.90 33.91 26.50
N ASP A 703 -5.08 33.25 27.29
CA ASP A 703 -5.07 31.80 27.40
C ASP A 703 -6.05 31.28 28.43
N THR A 704 -6.57 30.07 28.20
CA THR A 704 -7.56 29.44 29.08
C THR A 704 -7.12 28.05 29.54
N PHE A 705 -6.98 27.89 30.85
CA PHE A 705 -6.66 26.62 31.50
C PHE A 705 -7.90 26.08 32.23
N ASN A 706 -8.47 25.00 31.72
CA ASN A 706 -9.64 24.34 32.30
C ASN A 706 -9.23 23.08 33.08
N ILE A 707 -9.18 23.19 34.41
CA ILE A 707 -8.90 22.07 35.31
C ILE A 707 -10.22 21.48 35.80
N LYS A 708 -10.68 20.41 35.15
CA LYS A 708 -12.00 19.82 35.38
C LYS A 708 -12.08 19.00 36.67
N SER A 709 -13.30 18.82 37.15
CA SER A 709 -13.58 17.96 38.32
C SER A 709 -12.99 16.56 38.15
N GLY A 710 -12.22 16.09 39.14
CA GLY A 710 -11.57 14.78 39.10
C GLY A 710 -10.25 14.72 38.31
N ALA A 711 -9.76 15.84 37.75
CA ALA A 711 -8.39 15.94 37.28
C ALA A 711 -7.40 15.92 38.46
N THR A 712 -6.22 15.34 38.26
CA THR A 712 -5.16 15.28 39.29
C THR A 712 -3.86 15.89 38.77
N LEU A 713 -3.38 16.93 39.44
CA LEU A 713 -2.10 17.57 39.12
C LEU A 713 -1.16 17.41 40.33
N ASN A 714 0.04 16.89 40.09
CA ASN A 714 1.08 16.68 41.10
C ASN A 714 2.37 17.36 40.68
N ASP A 715 2.89 18.26 41.49
CA ASP A 715 4.15 18.98 41.21
C ASP A 715 4.12 19.70 39.84
N THR A 716 2.92 20.13 39.41
CA THR A 716 2.67 20.76 38.11
C THR A 716 2.75 22.27 38.22
N GLN A 717 3.23 22.93 37.18
CA GLN A 717 3.26 24.38 37.08
C GLN A 717 2.38 24.84 35.92
N ILE A 718 1.58 25.87 36.17
CA ILE A 718 0.72 26.52 35.18
C ILE A 718 1.12 27.99 35.14
N TYR A 719 1.45 28.47 33.94
CA TYR A 719 1.73 29.88 33.66
C TYR A 719 0.74 30.34 32.60
N GLY A 720 0.07 31.47 32.85
CA GLY A 720 -0.68 32.19 31.82
C GLY A 720 0.25 32.58 30.70
N ASP A 721 1.19 33.47 31.00
CA ASP A 721 2.27 33.83 30.07
C ASP A 721 3.52 32.93 30.14
N ASP A 722 4.67 33.50 29.76
CA ASP A 722 5.95 32.84 29.68
C ASP A 722 6.63 32.57 31.03
N TYR A 723 7.28 31.41 31.12
CA TYR A 723 8.00 31.01 32.33
C TYR A 723 9.12 32.00 32.67
N LYS A 724 9.01 32.62 33.86
CA LYS A 724 9.94 33.63 34.43
C LYS A 724 9.99 34.97 33.69
N ASN A 725 9.10 35.24 32.74
CA ASN A 725 9.12 36.50 32.01
C ASN A 725 10.48 36.73 31.30
N GLU A 726 10.99 35.67 30.66
CA GLU A 726 12.23 35.69 29.88
C GLU A 726 12.00 36.34 28.50
N TRP A 727 10.78 36.26 27.97
CA TRP A 727 10.41 36.69 26.62
C TRP A 727 9.46 37.89 26.58
N GLY A 728 8.90 38.31 27.71
CA GLY A 728 8.03 39.48 27.79
C GLY A 728 6.63 39.22 27.25
N ALA A 729 6.15 37.98 27.38
CA ALA A 729 4.84 37.61 26.90
C ALA A 729 3.73 38.27 27.74
N THR A 730 2.56 38.45 27.16
CA THR A 730 1.45 39.15 27.83
C THR A 730 0.08 38.67 27.39
N GLY A 731 -0.83 38.57 28.36
CA GLY A 731 -2.15 38.03 28.18
C GLY A 731 -3.22 38.63 29.08
N ASN A 732 -4.45 38.15 28.98
CA ASN A 732 -5.41 38.26 30.08
C ASN A 732 -5.97 36.87 30.31
N ASP A 733 -5.28 36.12 31.14
CA ASP A 733 -5.44 34.69 31.18
C ASP A 733 -6.53 34.26 32.15
N ILE A 734 -7.09 33.09 31.87
CA ILE A 734 -8.12 32.48 32.69
C ILE A 734 -7.64 31.12 33.16
N VAL A 735 -7.46 30.97 34.48
CA VAL A 735 -7.27 29.67 35.11
C VAL A 735 -8.54 29.25 35.81
N ASN A 736 -9.21 28.24 35.28
CA ASN A 736 -10.47 27.73 35.78
C ASN A 736 -10.30 26.42 36.55
N VAL A 737 -10.51 26.46 37.87
CA VAL A 737 -10.43 25.28 38.74
C VAL A 737 -11.82 24.83 39.18
N GLU A 738 -12.24 23.67 38.68
CA GLU A 738 -13.51 23.07 39.05
C GLU A 738 -13.47 22.39 40.43
N LYS A 739 -14.66 22.27 41.02
CA LYS A 739 -14.85 21.56 42.29
C LYS A 739 -14.45 20.09 42.17
N GLY A 740 -13.62 19.60 43.08
CA GLY A 740 -13.13 18.22 43.07
C GLY A 740 -11.92 17.97 42.18
N ALA A 741 -11.32 19.00 41.58
CA ALA A 741 -9.95 18.90 41.06
C ALA A 741 -8.95 18.72 42.22
N VAL A 742 -7.93 17.89 42.02
CA VAL A 742 -6.91 17.56 43.03
C VAL A 742 -5.59 18.23 42.64
N LEU A 743 -5.16 19.22 43.42
CA LEU A 743 -3.94 20.00 43.17
C LEU A 743 -2.93 19.73 44.28
N ASN A 744 -1.96 18.85 44.02
CA ASN A 744 -0.89 18.52 44.96
C ASN A 744 0.40 19.25 44.56
N ASN A 745 0.80 20.25 45.35
CA ASN A 745 1.99 21.06 45.07
C ASN A 745 1.96 21.73 43.68
N VAL A 746 0.81 22.27 43.29
CA VAL A 746 0.65 22.99 42.02
C VAL A 746 0.97 24.47 42.21
N SER A 747 1.73 25.05 41.27
CA SER A 747 1.97 26.49 41.18
C SER A 747 1.14 27.06 40.03
N ILE A 748 0.49 28.20 40.27
CA ILE A 748 -0.32 28.90 39.27
C ILE A 748 0.13 30.37 39.24
N ASP A 749 0.49 30.85 38.06
CA ASP A 749 1.00 32.19 37.83
C ASP A 749 0.27 32.79 36.64
N GLY A 750 -0.51 33.86 36.84
CA GLY A 750 -1.25 34.49 35.74
C GLY A 750 -0.37 35.31 34.80
N GLY A 751 0.85 35.69 35.21
CA GLY A 751 1.75 36.45 34.34
C GLY A 751 1.51 37.97 34.34
N SER A 752 1.61 38.57 33.16
CA SER A 752 1.50 39.98 32.82
C SER A 752 0.16 40.23 32.13
N GLY A 753 -0.79 40.77 32.87
CA GLY A 753 -2.11 40.94 32.30
C GLY A 753 -3.11 41.55 33.26
N GLU A 754 -4.39 41.38 32.94
CA GLU A 754 -5.47 41.48 33.92
C GLU A 754 -6.13 40.10 34.08
N ASP A 755 -5.43 39.22 34.78
CA ASP A 755 -5.67 37.79 34.81
C ASP A 755 -6.79 37.42 35.78
N THR A 756 -7.48 36.32 35.46
CA THR A 756 -8.65 35.85 36.21
C THR A 756 -8.48 34.41 36.68
N LEU A 757 -8.54 34.22 38.00
CA LEU A 757 -8.62 32.89 38.60
C LEU A 757 -10.08 32.57 38.94
N ILE A 758 -10.60 31.45 38.45
CA ILE A 758 -11.95 30.96 38.77
C ILE A 758 -11.86 29.84 39.81
N VAL A 759 -12.52 30.03 40.96
CA VAL A 759 -12.43 29.11 42.11
C VAL A 759 -13.80 28.84 42.70
N ARG A 760 -14.06 27.59 43.07
CA ARG A 760 -15.36 27.15 43.64
C ARG A 760 -15.28 26.72 45.10
N GLU A 761 -14.10 26.29 45.57
CA GLU A 761 -13.87 25.79 46.92
C GLU A 761 -12.45 26.05 47.41
N ASN A 762 -12.17 25.71 48.67
CA ASN A 762 -10.85 25.90 49.30
C ASN A 762 -9.86 24.75 48.95
N ASN A 763 -9.80 24.33 47.68
CA ASN A 763 -8.90 23.28 47.20
C ASN A 763 -7.59 23.81 46.59
N ILE A 764 -7.36 25.12 46.65
CA ILE A 764 -6.16 25.79 46.14
C ILE A 764 -5.28 26.26 47.30
N ASP A 765 -3.97 25.99 47.21
CA ASP A 765 -2.96 26.58 48.08
C ASP A 765 -2.55 27.96 47.53
N PHE A 766 -3.25 29.02 47.96
CA PHE A 766 -2.99 30.37 47.48
C PHE A 766 -1.56 30.88 47.72
N SER A 767 -0.77 30.26 48.61
CA SER A 767 0.65 30.64 48.75
C SER A 767 1.50 30.37 47.50
N LYS A 768 0.98 29.51 46.61
CA LYS A 768 1.55 29.14 45.30
C LYS A 768 0.79 29.72 44.12
N VAL A 769 -0.09 30.67 44.40
CA VAL A 769 -0.81 31.46 43.40
C VAL A 769 -0.24 32.87 43.42
N LYS A 770 -0.02 33.48 42.25
CA LYS A 770 0.35 34.89 42.11
C LYS A 770 -0.05 35.44 40.75
N ASN A 771 0.13 36.75 40.56
CA ASN A 771 -0.21 37.45 39.33
C ASN A 771 -1.68 37.29 38.90
N PHE A 772 -2.62 37.58 39.79
CA PHE A 772 -4.04 37.66 39.41
C PHE A 772 -4.68 38.92 39.99
N GLU A 773 -5.29 39.73 39.11
CA GLU A 773 -6.02 40.94 39.47
C GLU A 773 -7.50 40.65 39.76
N LYS A 774 -8.02 39.55 39.22
CA LYS A 774 -9.42 39.15 39.34
C LYS A 774 -9.56 37.73 39.89
N LEU A 775 -10.53 37.58 40.78
CA LEU A 775 -11.00 36.29 41.24
C LEU A 775 -12.49 36.17 40.90
N SER A 776 -12.89 35.10 40.22
CA SER A 776 -14.31 34.79 40.04
C SER A 776 -14.71 33.63 40.93
N LEU A 777 -15.76 33.83 41.72
CA LEU A 777 -16.37 32.80 42.54
C LEU A 777 -17.33 31.99 41.65
N GLY A 778 -16.91 30.80 41.23
CA GLY A 778 -17.70 29.99 40.29
C GLY A 778 -17.78 30.54 38.86
N GLY A 779 -18.60 29.86 38.05
CA GLY A 779 -18.88 30.21 36.66
C GLY A 779 -18.05 29.51 35.59
N ASP A 780 -18.63 29.44 34.40
CA ASP A 780 -18.07 28.77 33.23
C ASP A 780 -17.57 29.80 32.22
N VAL A 781 -16.36 29.56 31.69
CA VAL A 781 -15.79 30.33 30.59
C VAL A 781 -16.61 30.10 29.34
N GLN A 782 -17.15 31.17 28.76
CA GLN A 782 -17.90 31.17 27.52
C GLN A 782 -16.96 31.28 26.32
N SER A 783 -17.46 31.00 25.11
CA SER A 783 -16.66 31.09 23.88
C SER A 783 -16.13 32.48 23.55
N ASP A 784 -16.65 33.53 24.18
CA ASP A 784 -16.20 34.92 24.02
C ASP A 784 -15.27 35.38 25.16
N GLY A 785 -14.79 34.44 25.98
CA GLY A 785 -13.94 34.72 27.15
C GLY A 785 -14.70 35.30 28.35
N SER A 786 -16.01 35.56 28.24
CA SER A 786 -16.80 35.98 29.39
C SER A 786 -17.03 34.84 30.37
N ILE A 787 -17.21 35.16 31.65
CA ILE A 787 -17.52 34.17 32.69
C ILE A 787 -19.02 34.27 33.00
N ALA A 788 -19.75 33.19 32.73
CA ALA A 788 -21.14 33.08 33.11
C ALA A 788 -21.25 32.27 34.39
N ASP A 789 -21.67 32.92 35.47
CA ASP A 789 -21.88 32.23 36.73
C ASP A 789 -23.02 31.20 36.62
N SER A 790 -22.73 29.97 37.05
CA SER A 790 -23.59 28.80 36.87
C SER A 790 -23.77 28.00 38.16
N GLU A 791 -22.97 28.25 39.21
CA GLU A 791 -23.00 27.47 40.45
C GLU A 791 -22.42 28.19 41.67
N SER A 792 -22.95 27.89 42.86
CA SER A 792 -22.50 28.50 44.11
C SER A 792 -21.09 28.08 44.51
N ALA A 793 -20.23 29.05 44.77
CA ALA A 793 -18.91 28.89 45.37
C ALA A 793 -18.92 29.19 46.88
N ASN A 794 -18.05 28.49 47.63
CA ASN A 794 -17.81 28.76 49.04
C ASN A 794 -16.31 28.87 49.29
N LEU A 795 -15.83 30.09 49.53
CA LEU A 795 -14.40 30.37 49.65
C LEU A 795 -14.09 31.12 50.96
N ARG A 796 -12.93 30.83 51.55
CA ARG A 796 -12.36 31.60 52.65
C ARG A 796 -11.07 32.26 52.16
N LEU A 797 -10.96 33.57 52.32
CA LEU A 797 -9.77 34.33 51.95
C LEU A 797 -9.23 35.13 53.13
N SER A 798 -7.95 34.97 53.42
CA SER A 798 -7.23 35.85 54.33
C SER A 798 -6.55 37.00 53.60
N ALA A 799 -6.23 38.08 54.31
CA ALA A 799 -5.39 39.16 53.78
C ALA A 799 -4.01 38.66 53.29
N ALA A 800 -3.49 37.56 53.86
CA ALA A 800 -2.27 36.92 53.36
C ALA A 800 -2.48 36.25 52.00
N ASN A 801 -3.60 35.52 51.83
CA ASN A 801 -3.93 34.93 50.52
C ASN A 801 -4.08 35.99 49.44
N VAL A 802 -4.74 37.12 49.74
CA VAL A 802 -4.88 38.22 48.77
C VAL A 802 -3.53 38.84 48.40
N LYS A 803 -2.58 38.92 49.35
CA LYS A 803 -1.20 39.37 49.06
C LYS A 803 -0.44 38.39 48.17
N ASP A 804 -0.63 37.09 48.38
CA ASP A 804 -0.01 36.08 47.53
C ASP A 804 -0.59 36.13 46.11
N ILE A 805 -1.91 36.17 45.97
CA ILE A 805 -2.61 36.29 44.68
C ILE A 805 -2.16 37.55 43.90
N LEU A 806 -2.10 38.71 44.57
CA LEU A 806 -1.66 39.97 43.95
C LEU A 806 -0.14 40.10 43.83
N ARG A 807 0.64 39.12 44.29
CA ARG A 807 2.11 39.20 44.25
C ARG A 807 2.56 39.38 42.80
N ASP A 808 3.51 40.30 42.62
CA ASP A 808 4.12 40.69 41.34
C ASP A 808 3.24 41.47 40.33
N THR A 809 1.91 41.56 40.55
CA THR A 809 0.96 42.37 39.72
C THR A 809 1.23 43.89 39.72
N GLY A 810 1.88 44.40 40.77
CA GLY A 810 1.97 45.83 41.05
C GLY A 810 0.65 46.49 41.51
N LYS A 811 -0.43 45.73 41.67
CA LYS A 811 -1.73 46.20 42.18
C LYS A 811 -1.83 46.01 43.70
N THR A 812 -2.76 46.74 44.31
CA THR A 812 -3.09 46.64 45.74
C THR A 812 -4.56 46.30 46.00
N VAL A 813 -5.31 46.04 44.93
CA VAL A 813 -6.74 45.77 44.97
C VAL A 813 -7.01 44.49 44.20
N LEU A 814 -7.57 43.48 44.86
CA LEU A 814 -8.09 42.28 44.21
C LEU A 814 -9.58 42.47 43.95
N LYS A 815 -10.01 42.27 42.70
CA LYS A 815 -11.42 42.34 42.33
C LYS A 815 -12.06 40.95 42.42
N ILE A 816 -13.22 40.86 43.05
CA ILE A 816 -13.94 39.59 43.26
C ILE A 816 -15.33 39.68 42.62
N ASP A 817 -15.52 38.87 41.59
CA ASP A 817 -16.77 38.69 40.86
C ASP A 817 -17.51 37.43 41.36
N GLY A 818 -18.84 37.42 41.24
CA GLY A 818 -19.74 36.35 41.70
C GLY A 818 -21.19 36.83 41.83
N ASP A 819 -22.11 35.94 42.19
CA ASP A 819 -23.54 36.22 42.34
C ASP A 819 -24.08 36.00 43.78
N SER A 820 -25.39 36.13 43.94
CA SER A 820 -26.07 35.99 45.25
C SER A 820 -26.03 34.58 45.87
N SER A 821 -25.66 33.57 45.10
CA SER A 821 -25.48 32.20 45.54
C SER A 821 -24.10 31.97 46.18
N ASP A 822 -23.13 32.84 45.91
CA ASP A 822 -21.76 32.72 46.42
C ASP A 822 -21.59 33.18 47.86
N ARG A 823 -20.64 32.54 48.55
CA ARG A 823 -20.29 32.83 49.94
C ARG A 823 -18.79 33.05 50.06
N LEU A 824 -18.43 34.21 50.60
CA LEU A 824 -17.04 34.59 50.86
C LEU A 824 -16.83 34.89 52.35
N GLU A 825 -16.02 34.07 53.02
CA GLU A 825 -15.55 34.32 54.39
C GLU A 825 -14.20 35.04 54.33
N LEU A 826 -14.08 36.18 55.00
CA LEU A 826 -12.90 37.03 54.96
C LEU A 826 -12.20 37.04 56.30
N ASP A 827 -10.87 36.99 56.28
CA ASP A 827 -10.03 37.05 57.47
C ASP A 827 -8.97 38.16 57.32
N GLY A 828 -8.90 39.07 58.30
CA GLY A 828 -7.96 40.19 58.28
C GLY A 828 -8.41 41.43 57.50
N PHE A 829 -9.71 41.61 57.28
CA PHE A 829 -10.32 42.79 56.66
C PHE A 829 -11.24 43.54 57.62
N ASP A 830 -11.36 44.86 57.46
CA ASP A 830 -12.23 45.72 58.28
C ASP A 830 -13.61 45.88 57.64
N GLU A 831 -14.64 45.21 58.18
CA GLU A 831 -16.03 45.37 57.72
C GLU A 831 -16.49 46.84 57.76
N HIS A 832 -15.99 47.64 58.71
CA HIS A 832 -16.37 49.05 58.86
C HIS A 832 -15.71 49.98 57.84
N SER A 833 -14.77 49.46 57.04
CA SER A 833 -14.12 50.21 55.95
C SER A 833 -14.90 50.19 54.63
N ALA A 834 -16.08 49.55 54.60
CA ALA A 834 -16.89 49.35 53.41
C ALA A 834 -17.18 50.65 52.63
N VAL A 835 -16.79 50.68 51.35
CA VAL A 835 -17.13 51.75 50.40
C VAL A 835 -17.74 51.15 49.14
N SER A 836 -19.05 51.33 48.95
CA SER A 836 -19.77 50.82 47.77
C SER A 836 -19.75 51.83 46.62
N ALA A 837 -19.31 51.40 45.44
CA ALA A 837 -19.33 52.18 44.20
C ALA A 837 -19.36 51.25 42.98
N GLY A 838 -20.18 51.59 41.97
CA GLY A 838 -20.15 50.90 40.67
C GLY A 838 -20.58 49.42 40.68
N GLY A 839 -21.37 48.99 41.67
CA GLY A 839 -21.82 47.60 41.82
C GLY A 839 -20.84 46.70 42.59
N TYR A 840 -19.82 47.29 43.23
CA TYR A 840 -18.88 46.61 44.11
C TYR A 840 -18.78 47.34 45.45
N THR A 841 -18.48 46.59 46.50
CA THR A 841 -18.15 47.12 47.83
C THR A 841 -16.69 46.82 48.15
N LYS A 842 -15.93 47.89 48.41
CA LYS A 842 -14.51 47.85 48.75
C LYS A 842 -14.29 47.68 50.24
N TYR A 843 -13.40 46.78 50.64
CA TYR A 843 -12.96 46.59 52.03
C TYR A 843 -11.44 46.67 52.13
N ALA A 844 -10.95 47.44 53.10
CA ALA A 844 -9.53 47.54 53.40
C ALA A 844 -9.08 46.41 54.34
N SER A 845 -7.85 45.94 54.14
CA SER A 845 -7.18 45.07 55.11
C SER A 845 -6.93 45.82 56.43
N LEU A 846 -6.86 45.09 57.55
CA LEU A 846 -6.61 45.66 58.88
C LEU A 846 -5.26 46.40 58.98
N ASP A 847 -4.28 46.03 58.17
CA ASP A 847 -2.98 46.70 58.10
C ASP A 847 -2.92 47.84 57.05
N GLY A 848 -4.00 48.02 56.28
CA GLY A 848 -4.15 49.07 55.27
C GLY A 848 -3.27 48.90 54.03
N THR A 849 -2.63 47.75 53.83
CA THR A 849 -1.68 47.54 52.73
C THR A 849 -2.34 47.14 51.41
N ILE A 850 -3.47 46.43 51.49
CA ILE A 850 -4.26 45.96 50.36
C ILE A 850 -5.75 46.20 50.57
N SER A 851 -6.55 46.03 49.53
CA SER A 851 -8.01 46.03 49.57
C SER A 851 -8.59 44.94 48.67
N ILE A 852 -9.86 44.62 48.90
CA ILE A 852 -10.68 43.78 48.02
C ILE A 852 -11.89 44.57 47.55
N GLU A 853 -12.31 44.39 46.31
CA GLU A 853 -13.55 44.94 45.74
C GLU A 853 -14.48 43.80 45.38
N ILE A 854 -15.53 43.59 46.16
CA ILE A 854 -16.43 42.44 46.07
C ILE A 854 -17.71 42.88 45.37
N LYS A 855 -18.19 42.12 44.37
CA LYS A 855 -19.48 42.36 43.72
C LYS A 855 -20.60 42.41 44.77
N ASP A 856 -21.46 43.43 44.69
CA ASP A 856 -22.49 43.69 45.72
C ASP A 856 -23.48 42.53 45.94
N GLU A 857 -23.59 41.63 44.96
CA GLU A 857 -24.47 40.46 45.03
C GLU A 857 -23.89 39.33 45.89
N VAL A 858 -22.56 39.22 46.01
CA VAL A 858 -21.88 38.16 46.77
C VAL A 858 -22.12 38.32 48.26
N VAL A 859 -22.48 37.23 48.93
CA VAL A 859 -22.70 37.23 50.37
C VAL A 859 -21.36 37.07 51.09
N SER A 860 -20.84 38.17 51.63
CA SER A 860 -19.59 38.21 52.39
C SER A 860 -19.80 38.18 53.91
N SER A 861 -18.83 37.64 54.63
CA SER A 861 -18.74 37.65 56.11
C SER A 861 -17.29 37.89 56.55
N PHE A 862 -17.09 38.52 57.72
CA PHE A 862 -15.80 39.01 58.23
C PHE A 862 -15.44 38.41 59.59
#